data_AF-A0A931T422-F1
#
_entry.id   AF-A0A931T422-F1
#
_cell.length_a   1.000
_cell.length_b   1.000
_cell.length_c   1.000
_cell.angle_alpha   90.00
_cell.angle_beta   90.00
_cell.angle_gamma   90.00
#
_symmetry.space_group_name_H-M   'P 1'
#
loop_
_entity.id
_entity.type
_entity.pdbx_description
1 polymer ?
#
loop_
_entity_poly.entity_id
_entity_poly.type
_entity_poly.pdbx_seq_one_letter_code
_entity_poly.pdbx_strand_id
1 'polypeptide(L)'
;MAKLPTGLYDTVVTRRLARALAELDSGLKAETEPLEKTDANIRLARHMRSIVRQVLLAVPEDDRPDLQAQLCNELLETLRRRGEDLADDTIALPSARRLTAVYPSDPALHSAFAEPLIPLSESDLLVNARGEPGVGAVLLREISSADRIDLLVAFIRWNGFRVVEPAIARHLDAGKPLRVITTTYLGATERRTIDHLSRLGAEIHVSYDTESTRLHAKAWLFHRDSGFSTAFIGSSNLSAPALLDGLEWNVRLSQVEAPAIVEKFAATFESYWLDPSFVPYDPARDRERFDASISTASREQEDDEAPFAMLDVEPREYQRDMLDQLRVERFVHGRWRNLVVAATGTGKTIVAALDYRSLCEELNRGRPMSLLFVAHRKEILKRSRSMFRQVMRDGTFGELYVDGSRPDEWRQVFASVQSLAAAGVERLRRDTFDVVIVDEFHHSAAPTYEELLRHLTPRVLLGLTATPERADGQSVLAWFNGRMAVELRLWDALEQNLLAPFHYFGVSDETDLSNVSWSRGRYDEHALERLYTADDARVRLILGELGRKLADVAQMRALGFCVSVAHAEFMARKFRDAGIPAEAITGESKREVRDDALRKLRQREVNAIFCVDVFNEGVDVPGIDTVLFLRPTESPTVFLQQLGRGLRKARDKDCLTVLDFIGNANRNFRFDLRYRAVIGGGRKEVEQQIESGFPFLPAGCSMQLDRVARETVLRNLRESIRSGLRPMVAELRSIGHRVTLGEFLERAGVELDDIYRPQGGSWTRLVREAGLGRPSVAQVADGSAFSVSASDVREPDRTTEEALLGRVRRLLHMDDVTRIQFLRGALQLGAVPPVAQLSIAKRRMLESLLMTIGPREECAFDAAIQQLWSARSVREELRELFDVLEDRTRHRTPLLSDVMPEVERERFADVPLSVHATYTREEVLTALGQSSLRGRSSHREGPLWHEPTRTDWFFVTLEKSERYYSPSTRYRDYAISPDQFHWESQSRTREASPTGQRYIHHAERGSNVMLFVRRTNKLGGVTIPFTFLGPMTYVSHTGERPMSILWRLRIPMPLDVFRVARVAAGA
;
A
#
# COMPACT_ATOMS: atom_id res chain seq x y z
N MET A 1 -8.24 -35.97 28.57
CA MET A 1 -9.04 -34.74 28.36
C MET A 1 -8.12 -33.55 28.58
N ALA A 2 -8.36 -32.40 27.94
CA ALA A 2 -7.58 -31.19 28.24
C ALA A 2 -7.77 -30.83 29.73
N LYS A 3 -6.68 -30.57 30.46
CA LYS A 3 -6.77 -30.16 31.87
C LYS A 3 -7.51 -28.82 31.94
N LEU A 4 -8.49 -28.70 32.83
CA LEU A 4 -9.17 -27.43 33.06
C LEU A 4 -8.17 -26.46 33.73
N PRO A 5 -7.81 -25.34 33.08
CA PRO A 5 -6.90 -24.37 33.69
C PRO A 5 -7.52 -23.70 34.92
N THR A 6 -6.70 -23.29 35.88
CA THR A 6 -7.18 -22.48 37.01
C THR A 6 -7.61 -21.09 36.51
N GLY A 7 -8.82 -20.67 36.84
CA GLY A 7 -9.35 -19.36 36.43
C GLY A 7 -10.85 -19.23 36.72
N LEU A 8 -11.40 -18.07 36.37
CA LEU A 8 -12.84 -17.81 36.43
C LEU A 8 -13.52 -18.32 35.16
N TYR A 9 -14.69 -18.94 35.30
CA TYR A 9 -15.46 -19.51 34.21
C TYR A 9 -16.88 -18.91 34.19
N ASP A 10 -17.34 -18.48 33.02
CA ASP A 10 -18.71 -18.05 32.76
C ASP A 10 -19.34 -18.92 31.66
N THR A 11 -19.58 -20.20 31.98
CA THR A 11 -20.16 -21.17 31.04
C THR A 11 -21.17 -22.09 31.72
N VAL A 12 -22.18 -22.52 30.96
CA VAL A 12 -23.10 -23.57 31.40
C VAL A 12 -22.34 -24.88 31.58
N VAL A 13 -22.62 -25.60 32.66
CA VAL A 13 -22.04 -26.93 32.92
C VAL A 13 -22.64 -27.95 31.95
N THR A 14 -21.92 -28.20 30.86
CA THR A 14 -22.29 -29.24 29.88
C THR A 14 -21.96 -30.63 30.39
N ARG A 15 -22.54 -31.69 29.79
CA ARG A 15 -22.16 -33.08 30.10
C ARG A 15 -20.65 -33.33 29.94
N ARG A 16 -20.00 -32.65 28.99
CA ARG A 16 -18.55 -32.73 28.77
C ARG A 16 -17.78 -32.07 29.92
N LEU A 17 -18.19 -30.86 30.32
CA LEU A 17 -17.57 -30.13 31.43
C LEU A 17 -17.79 -30.88 32.76
N ALA A 18 -18.98 -31.41 33.00
CA ALA A 18 -19.27 -32.21 34.20
C ALA A 18 -18.32 -33.42 34.33
N ARG A 19 -17.98 -34.10 33.23
CA ARG A 19 -16.98 -35.18 33.24
C ARG A 19 -15.57 -34.65 33.55
N ALA A 20 -15.16 -33.55 32.93
CA ALA A 20 -13.86 -32.94 33.20
C ALA A 20 -13.73 -32.43 34.64
N LEU A 21 -14.82 -31.93 35.23
CA LEU A 21 -14.87 -31.54 36.65
C LEU A 21 -14.77 -32.75 37.59
N ALA A 22 -15.31 -33.91 37.20
CA ALA A 22 -15.19 -35.13 37.99
C ALA A 22 -13.75 -35.71 37.99
N GLU A 23 -12.93 -35.33 37.00
CA GLU A 23 -11.54 -35.74 36.84
C GLU A 23 -10.54 -34.65 37.29
N LEU A 24 -10.99 -33.64 38.06
CA LEU A 24 -10.13 -32.57 38.56
C LEU A 24 -9.02 -33.13 39.47
N ASP A 25 -7.79 -32.61 39.29
CA ASP A 25 -6.65 -32.93 40.14
C ASP A 25 -7.00 -32.62 41.61
N SER A 26 -6.53 -33.45 42.56
CA SER A 26 -6.90 -33.38 43.99
C SER A 26 -6.57 -32.05 44.69
N GLY A 27 -5.71 -31.21 44.09
CA GLY A 27 -5.39 -29.86 44.56
C GLY A 27 -6.29 -28.74 44.01
N LEU A 28 -7.25 -29.06 43.15
CA LEU A 28 -8.13 -28.09 42.50
C LEU A 28 -9.59 -28.26 42.97
N LYS A 29 -10.26 -27.14 43.24
CA LYS A 29 -11.67 -27.09 43.62
C LYS A 29 -12.45 -26.34 42.55
N ALA A 30 -13.58 -26.90 42.12
CA ALA A 30 -14.55 -26.21 41.27
C ALA A 30 -15.70 -25.65 42.10
N GLU A 31 -16.19 -24.48 41.70
CA GLU A 31 -17.38 -23.86 42.28
C GLU A 31 -18.43 -23.71 41.16
N THR A 32 -19.67 -24.10 41.46
CA THR A 32 -20.79 -24.05 40.52
C THR A 32 -22.03 -23.55 41.22
N GLU A 33 -22.83 -22.74 40.55
CA GLU A 33 -24.12 -22.23 41.04
C GLU A 33 -25.27 -22.59 40.08
N PRO A 34 -26.52 -22.71 40.57
CA PRO A 34 -27.69 -22.82 39.70
C PRO A 34 -27.86 -21.59 38.81
N LEU A 35 -28.35 -21.78 37.58
CA LEU A 35 -28.69 -20.65 36.71
C LEU A 35 -29.85 -19.83 37.32
N GLU A 36 -29.72 -18.51 37.29
CA GLU A 36 -30.74 -17.61 37.81
C GLU A 36 -31.97 -17.60 36.88
N LYS A 37 -33.19 -17.57 37.44
CA LYS A 37 -34.42 -17.67 36.62
C LYS A 37 -34.55 -16.53 35.60
N THR A 38 -34.02 -15.37 35.94
CA THR A 38 -34.08 -14.12 35.17
C THR A 38 -33.08 -14.06 34.01
N ASP A 39 -31.99 -14.83 34.05
CA ASP A 39 -30.92 -14.80 33.04
C ASP A 39 -30.64 -16.16 32.36
N ALA A 40 -31.27 -17.24 32.84
CA ALA A 40 -31.06 -18.60 32.33
C ALA A 40 -31.31 -18.72 30.81
N ASN A 41 -32.35 -18.05 30.30
CA ASN A 41 -32.66 -18.00 28.87
C ASN A 41 -31.50 -17.42 28.05
N ILE A 42 -30.88 -16.32 28.51
CA ILE A 42 -29.76 -15.65 27.83
C ILE A 42 -28.53 -16.56 27.82
N ARG A 43 -28.19 -17.19 28.96
CA ARG A 43 -27.03 -18.09 29.07
C ARG A 43 -27.20 -19.35 28.22
N LEU A 44 -28.38 -19.96 28.21
CA LEU A 44 -28.69 -21.13 27.39
C LEU A 44 -28.71 -20.80 25.89
N ALA A 45 -29.29 -19.66 25.50
CA ALA A 45 -29.29 -19.20 24.11
C ALA A 45 -27.86 -18.93 23.60
N ARG A 46 -27.00 -18.30 24.41
CA ARG A 46 -25.58 -18.07 24.09
C ARG A 46 -24.83 -19.38 23.86
N HIS A 47 -25.09 -20.40 24.70
CA HIS A 47 -24.53 -21.74 24.53
C HIS A 47 -24.99 -22.38 23.22
N MET A 48 -26.29 -22.34 22.92
CA MET A 48 -26.86 -22.91 21.70
C MET A 48 -26.34 -22.23 20.43
N ARG A 49 -26.22 -20.89 20.42
CA ARG A 49 -25.66 -20.12 19.31
C ARG A 49 -24.26 -20.59 18.92
N SER A 50 -23.41 -20.88 19.91
CA SER A 50 -22.06 -21.40 19.68
C SER A 50 -22.09 -22.76 18.97
N ILE A 51 -22.98 -23.66 19.40
CA ILE A 51 -23.14 -25.00 18.80
C ILE A 51 -23.67 -24.89 17.37
N VAL A 52 -24.74 -24.13 17.14
CA VAL A 52 -25.33 -23.95 15.79
C VAL A 52 -24.29 -23.41 14.83
N ARG A 53 -23.52 -22.38 15.24
CA ARG A 53 -22.41 -21.85 14.43
C ARG A 53 -21.37 -22.91 14.09
N GLN A 54 -20.97 -23.75 15.05
CA GLN A 54 -20.01 -24.84 14.82
C GLN A 54 -20.54 -25.88 13.83
N VAL A 55 -21.82 -26.22 13.90
CA VAL A 55 -22.45 -27.19 12.98
C VAL A 55 -22.54 -26.59 11.57
N LEU A 56 -22.97 -25.33 11.43
CA LEU A 56 -23.02 -24.65 10.13
C LEU A 56 -21.63 -24.55 9.49
N LEU A 57 -20.57 -24.29 10.27
CA LEU A 57 -19.19 -24.28 9.78
C LEU A 57 -18.67 -25.65 9.36
N ALA A 58 -19.31 -26.74 9.79
CA ALA A 58 -18.90 -28.11 9.45
C ALA A 58 -19.50 -28.62 8.13
N VAL A 59 -20.42 -27.86 7.51
CA VAL A 59 -21.04 -28.18 6.22
C VAL A 59 -19.99 -28.11 5.10
N PRO A 60 -19.93 -29.10 4.18
CA PRO A 60 -19.03 -29.10 3.02
C PRO A 60 -19.14 -27.83 2.16
N GLU A 61 -18.13 -27.52 1.34
CA GLU A 61 -18.05 -26.25 0.59
C GLU A 61 -19.03 -26.15 -0.58
N ASP A 62 -19.35 -27.26 -1.24
CA ASP A 62 -20.25 -27.25 -2.41
C ASP A 62 -21.70 -27.00 -1.94
N ASP A 63 -22.33 -25.95 -2.47
CA ASP A 63 -23.69 -25.47 -2.14
C ASP A 63 -23.94 -25.14 -0.66
N ARG A 64 -22.88 -24.80 0.07
CA ARG A 64 -22.89 -24.49 1.52
C ARG A 64 -24.04 -23.57 1.98
N PRO A 65 -24.38 -22.45 1.31
CA PRO A 65 -25.41 -21.54 1.82
C PRO A 65 -26.81 -22.16 1.86
N ASP A 66 -27.19 -22.93 0.83
CA ASP A 66 -28.52 -23.53 0.76
C ASP A 66 -28.64 -24.72 1.72
N LEU A 67 -27.59 -25.52 1.86
CA LEU A 67 -27.53 -26.60 2.87
C LEU A 67 -27.58 -26.05 4.30
N GLN A 68 -26.88 -24.94 4.55
CA GLN A 68 -26.94 -24.24 5.84
C GLN A 68 -28.34 -23.70 6.12
N ALA A 69 -28.99 -23.09 5.12
CA ALA A 69 -30.35 -22.59 5.23
C ALA A 69 -31.37 -23.71 5.48
N GLN A 70 -31.23 -24.85 4.81
CA GLN A 70 -32.05 -26.05 5.05
C GLN A 70 -31.92 -26.52 6.51
N LEU A 71 -30.69 -26.63 7.03
CA LEU A 71 -30.46 -27.03 8.43
C LEU A 71 -31.09 -26.03 9.43
N CYS A 72 -31.02 -24.73 9.14
CA CYS A 72 -31.70 -23.72 9.95
C CYS A 72 -33.22 -23.89 9.91
N ASN A 73 -33.81 -24.14 8.73
CA ASN A 73 -35.25 -24.38 8.58
C ASN A 73 -35.71 -25.65 9.31
N GLU A 74 -34.89 -26.71 9.35
CA GLU A 74 -35.18 -27.91 10.15
C GLU A 74 -35.20 -27.62 11.67
N LEU A 75 -34.32 -26.73 12.14
CA LEU A 75 -34.30 -26.28 13.52
C LEU A 75 -35.56 -25.45 13.84
N LEU A 76 -35.93 -24.51 12.96
CA LEU A 76 -37.15 -23.71 13.10
C LEU A 76 -38.40 -24.58 13.13
N GLU A 77 -38.48 -25.61 12.28
CA GLU A 77 -39.58 -26.57 12.26
C GLU A 77 -39.69 -27.34 13.59
N THR A 78 -38.56 -27.66 14.22
CA THR A 78 -38.55 -28.31 15.54
C THR A 78 -39.09 -27.38 16.63
N LEU A 79 -38.81 -26.08 16.55
CA LEU A 79 -39.35 -25.08 17.47
C LEU A 79 -40.85 -24.86 17.23
N ARG A 80 -41.29 -24.82 15.96
CA ARG A 80 -42.70 -24.70 15.57
C ARG A 80 -43.58 -25.79 16.18
N ARG A 81 -43.08 -27.03 16.22
CA ARG A 81 -43.79 -28.17 16.86
C ARG A 81 -44.03 -27.99 18.36
N ARG A 82 -43.39 -27.02 19.02
CA ARG A 82 -43.62 -26.68 20.44
C ARG A 82 -44.63 -25.55 20.65
N GLY A 83 -45.25 -25.03 19.59
CA GLY A 83 -46.35 -24.06 19.67
C GLY A 83 -45.98 -22.62 19.28
N GLU A 84 -44.77 -22.36 18.77
CA GLU A 84 -44.36 -21.04 18.25
C GLU A 84 -44.77 -20.91 16.78
N ASP A 85 -45.35 -19.77 16.40
CA ASP A 85 -45.64 -19.46 14.99
C ASP A 85 -44.43 -18.80 14.33
N LEU A 86 -43.65 -19.60 13.60
CA LEU A 86 -42.39 -19.21 12.95
C LEU A 86 -42.41 -19.54 11.44
N ALA A 87 -43.60 -19.69 10.84
CA ALA A 87 -43.74 -20.10 9.44
C ALA A 87 -43.10 -19.08 8.49
N ASP A 88 -43.29 -17.79 8.77
CA ASP A 88 -42.79 -16.68 7.97
C ASP A 88 -41.30 -16.38 8.21
N ASP A 89 -40.68 -16.94 9.25
CA ASP A 89 -39.25 -16.79 9.57
C ASP A 89 -38.36 -17.83 8.87
N THR A 90 -38.94 -18.74 8.09
CA THR A 90 -38.18 -19.73 7.32
C THR A 90 -37.36 -19.07 6.21
N ILE A 91 -36.12 -19.53 6.03
CA ILE A 91 -35.21 -19.00 5.01
C ILE A 91 -35.68 -19.47 3.64
N ALA A 92 -35.95 -18.52 2.74
CA ALA A 92 -36.39 -18.81 1.38
C ALA A 92 -35.32 -19.57 0.55
N LEU A 93 -35.77 -20.60 -0.17
CA LEU A 93 -34.96 -21.47 -1.03
C LEU A 93 -35.58 -21.58 -2.44
N PRO A 94 -34.80 -21.88 -3.49
CA PRO A 94 -33.33 -22.02 -3.51
C PRO A 94 -32.63 -20.64 -3.46
N SER A 95 -31.32 -20.63 -3.19
CA SER A 95 -30.48 -19.43 -3.08
C SER A 95 -30.82 -18.57 -1.86
N ALA A 96 -30.30 -18.96 -0.69
CA ALA A 96 -30.30 -18.11 0.50
C ALA A 96 -29.72 -16.72 0.16
N ARG A 97 -30.58 -15.69 0.21
CA ARG A 97 -30.27 -14.31 -0.22
C ARG A 97 -30.24 -13.36 0.96
N ARG A 98 -29.35 -12.37 0.89
CA ARG A 98 -29.33 -11.23 1.82
C ARG A 98 -29.98 -10.03 1.15
N LEU A 99 -30.95 -9.39 1.81
CA LEU A 99 -31.44 -8.07 1.42
C LEU A 99 -30.39 -7.02 1.80
N THR A 100 -29.87 -6.28 0.82
CA THR A 100 -28.79 -5.28 1.06
C THR A 100 -29.28 -3.85 1.04
N ALA A 101 -30.33 -3.55 0.27
CA ALA A 101 -30.94 -2.22 0.18
C ALA A 101 -32.34 -2.32 -0.43
N VAL A 102 -33.17 -1.30 -0.17
CA VAL A 102 -34.43 -1.04 -0.87
C VAL A 102 -34.33 0.39 -1.39
N TYR A 103 -34.49 0.56 -2.71
CA TYR A 103 -34.41 1.87 -3.36
C TYR A 103 -35.78 2.35 -3.83
N PRO A 104 -36.03 3.67 -3.86
CA PRO A 104 -37.12 4.23 -4.65
C PRO A 104 -36.95 3.81 -6.12
N SER A 105 -38.05 3.56 -6.84
CA SER A 105 -38.00 3.08 -8.23
C SER A 105 -37.30 4.04 -9.22
N ASP A 106 -37.10 5.30 -8.83
CA ASP A 106 -36.36 6.29 -9.63
C ASP A 106 -34.84 6.08 -9.51
N PRO A 107 -34.15 5.71 -10.61
CA PRO A 107 -32.70 5.49 -10.61
C PRO A 107 -31.88 6.71 -10.18
N ALA A 108 -32.40 7.94 -10.33
CA ALA A 108 -31.71 9.14 -9.87
C ALA A 108 -31.55 9.16 -8.34
N LEU A 109 -32.52 8.60 -7.62
CA LEU A 109 -32.52 8.49 -6.16
C LEU A 109 -31.70 7.30 -5.63
N HIS A 110 -31.32 6.35 -6.50
CA HIS A 110 -30.46 5.22 -6.10
C HIS A 110 -29.07 5.69 -5.66
N SER A 111 -28.58 6.81 -6.19
CA SER A 111 -27.22 7.32 -5.97
C SER A 111 -26.98 7.92 -4.57
N ALA A 112 -28.05 8.14 -3.78
CA ALA A 112 -27.97 8.79 -2.48
C ALA A 112 -27.35 7.91 -1.39
N PHE A 113 -27.54 6.59 -1.47
CA PHE A 113 -27.09 5.64 -0.45
C PHE A 113 -25.79 4.96 -0.88
N ALA A 114 -24.70 5.30 -0.19
CA ALA A 114 -23.47 4.57 -0.38
C ALA A 114 -23.52 3.19 0.30
N GLU A 115 -22.99 2.17 -0.38
CA GLU A 115 -22.84 0.86 0.24
C GLU A 115 -21.90 0.93 1.46
N PRO A 116 -22.27 0.33 2.61
CA PRO A 116 -21.45 0.38 3.81
C PRO A 116 -20.19 -0.48 3.63
N LEU A 117 -19.06 0.00 4.16
CA LEU A 117 -17.78 -0.74 4.09
C LEU A 117 -17.78 -2.00 4.97
N ILE A 118 -18.51 -1.93 6.09
CA ILE A 118 -18.74 -3.02 7.03
C ILE A 118 -20.24 -3.32 7.03
N PRO A 119 -20.67 -4.59 6.89
CA PRO A 119 -22.09 -4.93 6.94
C PRO A 119 -22.77 -4.31 8.17
N LEU A 120 -23.96 -3.72 7.99
CA LEU A 120 -24.67 -3.04 9.08
C LEU A 120 -25.00 -3.97 10.26
N SER A 121 -25.05 -5.27 10.02
CA SER A 121 -25.30 -6.29 11.03
C SER A 121 -24.07 -6.67 11.86
N GLU A 122 -22.85 -6.39 11.42
CA GLU A 122 -21.61 -6.80 12.08
C GLU A 122 -21.04 -5.67 12.94
N SER A 123 -20.36 -5.98 14.05
CA SER A 123 -19.57 -5.04 14.84
C SER A 123 -18.08 -5.19 14.50
N ASP A 124 -17.28 -4.15 14.76
CA ASP A 124 -15.85 -4.17 14.44
C ASP A 124 -15.03 -3.29 15.37
N LEU A 125 -13.73 -3.57 15.47
CA LEU A 125 -12.74 -2.68 16.05
C LEU A 125 -12.04 -1.93 14.90
N LEU A 126 -12.26 -0.63 14.83
CA LEU A 126 -11.66 0.25 13.84
C LEU A 126 -10.39 0.85 14.40
N VAL A 127 -9.29 0.58 13.69
CA VAL A 127 -7.97 1.18 13.88
C VAL A 127 -7.54 1.81 12.57
N ASN A 128 -6.93 3.00 12.59
CA ASN A 128 -6.48 3.69 11.37
C ASN A 128 -5.21 3.01 10.81
N ALA A 129 -5.38 1.85 10.18
CA ALA A 129 -4.27 1.00 9.76
C ALA A 129 -4.32 0.57 8.29
N ARG A 130 -3.16 0.14 7.79
CA ARG A 130 -2.95 -0.20 6.36
C ARG A 130 -3.88 -1.33 5.90
N GLY A 131 -4.64 -1.05 4.85
CA GLY A 131 -5.56 -2.01 4.24
C GLY A 131 -6.89 -2.18 4.99
N GLU A 132 -7.09 -1.49 6.11
CA GLU A 132 -8.36 -1.39 6.81
C GLU A 132 -9.05 -0.07 6.43
N PRO A 133 -10.39 -0.01 6.45
CA PRO A 133 -11.07 1.24 6.20
C PRO A 133 -10.80 2.21 7.36
N GLY A 134 -10.20 3.37 7.07
CA GLY A 134 -9.98 4.40 8.09
C GLY A 134 -11.30 4.87 8.72
N VAL A 135 -11.27 5.32 9.98
CA VAL A 135 -12.48 5.72 10.74
C VAL A 135 -13.28 6.75 9.95
N GLY A 136 -12.62 7.78 9.40
CA GLY A 136 -13.28 8.79 8.55
C GLY A 136 -13.99 8.20 7.33
N ALA A 137 -13.40 7.20 6.67
CA ALA A 137 -13.99 6.56 5.50
C ALA A 137 -15.24 5.73 5.86
N VAL A 138 -15.24 5.07 7.02
CA VAL A 138 -16.42 4.37 7.54
C VAL A 138 -17.51 5.37 7.87
N LEU A 139 -17.20 6.42 8.65
CA LEU A 139 -18.18 7.45 9.04
C LEU A 139 -18.85 8.10 7.82
N LEU A 140 -18.11 8.39 6.75
CA LEU A 140 -18.68 8.96 5.51
C LEU A 140 -19.81 8.10 4.92
N ARG A 141 -19.71 6.77 5.01
CA ARG A 141 -20.72 5.82 4.50
C ARG A 141 -21.88 5.68 5.49
N GLU A 142 -21.58 5.67 6.78
CA GLU A 142 -22.60 5.63 7.84
C GLU A 142 -23.50 6.87 7.81
N ILE A 143 -22.91 8.08 7.68
CA ILE A 143 -23.64 9.36 7.56
C ILE A 143 -24.65 9.30 6.41
N SER A 144 -24.23 8.82 5.23
CA SER A 144 -25.10 8.82 4.04
C SER A 144 -26.35 7.93 4.15
N SER A 145 -26.32 6.93 5.04
CA SER A 145 -27.41 5.96 5.22
C SER A 145 -28.20 6.17 6.50
N ALA A 146 -27.82 7.14 7.34
CA ALA A 146 -28.51 7.45 8.59
C ALA A 146 -29.78 8.27 8.32
N ASP A 147 -30.79 8.07 9.16
CA ASP A 147 -32.02 8.89 9.17
C ASP A 147 -31.92 9.99 10.23
N ARG A 148 -31.16 9.76 11.30
CA ARG A 148 -30.76 10.75 12.31
C ARG A 148 -29.33 10.46 12.80
N ILE A 149 -28.58 11.51 13.13
CA ILE A 149 -27.23 11.39 13.68
C ILE A 149 -27.15 12.10 15.03
N ASP A 150 -26.63 11.40 16.03
CA ASP A 150 -26.31 11.94 17.34
C ASP A 150 -24.79 11.86 17.56
N LEU A 151 -24.15 13.02 17.75
CA LEU A 151 -22.71 13.17 17.94
C LEU A 151 -22.42 13.68 19.35
N LEU A 152 -21.69 12.90 20.13
CA LEU A 152 -21.18 13.26 21.45
C LEU A 152 -19.66 13.29 21.40
N VAL A 153 -19.05 14.47 21.44
CA VAL A 153 -17.60 14.58 21.25
C VAL A 153 -16.98 15.68 22.11
N ALA A 154 -15.83 15.39 22.70
CA ALA A 154 -15.15 16.31 23.61
C ALA A 154 -14.51 17.49 22.89
N PHE A 155 -13.96 17.27 21.68
CA PHE A 155 -13.43 18.36 20.86
C PHE A 155 -13.71 18.22 19.37
N ILE A 156 -13.91 19.37 18.74
CA ILE A 156 -14.18 19.50 17.31
C ILE A 156 -13.15 20.45 16.69
N ARG A 157 -12.32 19.93 15.79
CA ARG A 157 -11.31 20.67 15.02
C ARG A 157 -11.76 20.77 13.57
N TRP A 158 -11.47 21.90 12.93
CA TRP A 158 -11.82 22.13 11.52
C TRP A 158 -11.19 21.11 10.58
N ASN A 159 -9.93 20.74 10.83
CA ASN A 159 -9.21 19.78 9.98
C ASN A 159 -9.91 18.40 9.91
N GLY A 160 -10.51 17.94 11.02
CA GLY A 160 -11.30 16.70 11.06
C GLY A 160 -12.69 16.87 10.49
N PHE A 161 -13.36 17.97 10.83
CA PHE A 161 -14.69 18.25 10.29
C PHE A 161 -14.69 18.30 8.76
N ARG A 162 -13.68 18.90 8.12
CA ARG A 162 -13.53 18.93 6.65
C ARG A 162 -13.52 17.56 5.97
N VAL A 163 -13.17 16.49 6.69
CA VAL A 163 -13.21 15.12 6.18
C VAL A 163 -14.65 14.66 5.96
N VAL A 164 -15.55 15.00 6.88
CA VAL A 164 -16.95 14.54 6.90
C VAL A 164 -17.96 15.60 6.45
N GLU A 165 -17.54 16.87 6.32
CA GLU A 165 -18.38 18.01 5.98
C GLU A 165 -19.27 17.77 4.74
N PRO A 166 -18.77 17.24 3.60
CA PRO A 166 -19.61 17.05 2.42
C PRO A 166 -20.71 15.99 2.62
N ALA A 167 -20.52 15.05 3.55
CA ALA A 167 -21.55 14.06 3.89
C ALA A 167 -22.57 14.64 4.87
N ILE A 168 -22.10 15.41 5.87
CA ILE A 168 -22.97 16.10 6.83
C ILE A 168 -23.85 17.13 6.14
N ALA A 169 -23.28 17.94 5.23
CA ALA A 169 -24.03 18.93 4.47
C ALA A 169 -25.17 18.27 3.67
N ARG A 170 -24.89 17.18 2.94
CA ARG A 170 -25.92 16.43 2.20
C ARG A 170 -26.98 15.79 3.11
N HIS A 171 -26.60 15.33 4.29
CA HIS A 171 -27.53 14.78 5.28
C HIS A 171 -28.52 15.85 5.75
N LEU A 172 -28.00 17.03 6.11
CA LEU A 172 -28.80 18.18 6.55
C LEU A 172 -29.66 18.76 5.41
N ASP A 173 -29.11 18.88 4.19
CA ASP A 173 -29.83 19.33 2.99
C ASP A 173 -31.01 18.41 2.64
N ALA A 174 -30.91 17.12 2.97
CA ALA A 174 -31.99 16.15 2.83
C ALA A 174 -33.07 16.27 3.93
N GLY A 175 -32.96 17.25 4.83
CA GLY A 175 -33.88 17.48 5.94
C GLY A 175 -33.71 16.51 7.11
N LYS A 176 -32.59 15.78 7.18
CA LYS A 176 -32.34 14.79 8.23
C LYS A 176 -31.61 15.43 9.41
N PRO A 177 -32.02 15.16 10.67
CA PRO A 177 -31.46 15.83 11.85
C PRO A 177 -30.03 15.36 12.18
N LEU A 178 -29.23 16.32 12.67
CA LEU A 178 -27.92 16.11 13.30
C LEU A 178 -27.90 16.85 14.65
N ARG A 179 -27.72 16.10 15.73
CA ARG A 179 -27.64 16.60 17.11
C ARG A 179 -26.21 16.47 17.63
N VAL A 180 -25.61 17.57 18.09
CA VAL A 180 -24.21 17.62 18.54
C VAL A 180 -24.11 18.08 19.99
N ILE A 181 -23.48 17.29 20.85
CA ILE A 181 -23.11 17.68 22.21
C ILE A 181 -21.59 17.82 22.28
N THR A 182 -21.11 18.97 22.76
CA THR A 182 -19.67 19.26 22.94
C THR A 182 -19.39 20.10 24.19
N THR A 183 -18.10 20.34 24.48
CA THR A 183 -17.64 21.17 25.60
C THR A 183 -16.50 22.13 25.20
N THR A 184 -16.28 23.17 26.01
CA THR A 184 -15.12 24.08 25.91
C THR A 184 -14.00 23.77 26.92
N TYR A 185 -14.17 22.74 27.76
CA TYR A 185 -13.28 22.38 28.88
C TYR A 185 -11.77 22.29 28.54
N LEU A 186 -11.40 21.73 27.38
CA LEU A 186 -9.98 21.52 27.00
C LEU A 186 -9.39 22.61 26.09
N GLY A 187 -10.12 23.70 25.80
CA GLY A 187 -9.63 24.72 24.85
C GLY A 187 -9.48 24.22 23.39
N ALA A 188 -9.81 22.96 23.10
CA ALA A 188 -9.49 22.30 21.84
C ALA A 188 -10.60 22.42 20.77
N THR A 189 -11.82 22.75 21.16
CA THR A 189 -12.95 22.94 20.23
C THR A 189 -12.83 24.29 19.52
N GLU A 190 -12.81 24.27 18.20
CA GLU A 190 -12.68 25.48 17.40
C GLU A 190 -14.05 26.10 17.10
N ARG A 191 -14.27 27.34 17.58
CA ARG A 191 -15.54 28.06 17.37
C ARG A 191 -15.99 28.09 15.91
N ARG A 192 -15.07 28.33 14.97
CA ARG A 192 -15.38 28.38 13.53
C ARG A 192 -16.10 27.11 13.03
N THR A 193 -15.77 25.96 13.60
CA THR A 193 -16.32 24.67 13.18
C THR A 193 -17.73 24.52 13.70
N ILE A 194 -17.97 24.94 14.94
CA ILE A 194 -19.30 24.98 15.56
C ILE A 194 -20.20 25.99 14.81
N ASP A 195 -19.69 27.19 14.51
CA ASP A 195 -20.40 28.21 13.75
C ASP A 195 -20.76 27.73 12.34
N HIS A 196 -19.92 26.91 11.72
CA HIS A 196 -20.19 26.32 10.42
C HIS A 196 -21.24 25.20 10.50
N LEU A 197 -21.12 24.29 11.48
CA LEU A 197 -22.11 23.24 11.72
C LEU A 197 -23.52 23.82 11.98
N SER A 198 -23.60 24.87 12.80
CA SER A 198 -24.87 25.55 13.09
C SER A 198 -25.48 26.17 11.82
N ARG A 199 -24.65 26.78 10.96
CA ARG A 199 -25.09 27.33 9.66
C ARG A 199 -25.59 26.27 8.68
N LEU A 200 -25.06 25.04 8.74
CA LEU A 200 -25.56 23.93 7.94
C LEU A 200 -26.91 23.40 8.46
N GLY A 201 -27.35 23.80 9.65
CA GLY A 201 -28.62 23.36 10.27
C GLY A 201 -28.46 22.29 11.34
N ALA A 202 -27.25 22.04 11.86
CA ALA A 202 -27.05 21.15 12.99
C ALA A 202 -27.57 21.77 14.29
N GLU A 203 -28.22 20.97 15.13
CA GLU A 203 -28.58 21.34 16.50
C GLU A 203 -27.38 21.09 17.41
N ILE A 204 -26.93 22.11 18.14
CA ILE A 204 -25.69 22.03 18.93
C ILE A 204 -25.95 22.45 20.37
N HIS A 205 -25.62 21.58 21.33
CA HIS A 205 -25.57 21.90 22.75
C HIS A 205 -24.11 21.92 23.24
N VAL A 206 -23.74 22.97 24.00
CA VAL A 206 -22.39 23.18 24.52
C VAL A 206 -22.43 23.25 26.04
N SER A 207 -21.57 22.48 26.71
CA SER A 207 -21.26 22.70 28.12
C SER A 207 -20.07 23.64 28.26
N TYR A 208 -20.28 24.72 29.02
CA TYR A 208 -19.26 25.72 29.37
C TYR A 208 -18.70 25.52 30.78
N ASP A 209 -19.16 24.48 31.49
CA ASP A 209 -18.71 24.17 32.84
C ASP A 209 -17.31 23.56 32.78
N THR A 210 -16.35 24.23 33.43
CA THR A 210 -14.94 23.81 33.46
C THR A 210 -14.57 23.06 34.75
N GLU A 211 -15.46 23.03 35.74
CA GLU A 211 -15.16 22.54 37.10
C GLU A 211 -15.90 21.24 37.46
N SER A 212 -17.15 21.04 37.03
CA SER A 212 -18.00 19.97 37.57
C SER A 212 -18.23 18.75 36.66
N THR A 213 -18.29 18.92 35.32
CA THR A 213 -18.65 17.84 34.39
C THR A 213 -17.63 17.69 33.25
N ARG A 214 -16.70 16.75 33.37
CA ARG A 214 -15.67 16.50 32.35
C ARG A 214 -16.20 15.61 31.22
N LEU A 215 -16.86 16.21 30.23
CA LEU A 215 -17.25 15.48 29.02
C LEU A 215 -15.99 15.10 28.21
N HIS A 216 -15.61 13.83 28.28
CA HIS A 216 -14.53 13.25 27.47
C HIS A 216 -14.99 12.08 26.59
N ALA A 217 -16.31 11.92 26.42
CA ALA A 217 -16.85 10.90 25.52
C ALA A 217 -16.55 11.28 24.06
N LYS A 218 -16.31 10.26 23.24
CA LYS A 218 -16.25 10.38 21.78
C LYS A 218 -17.08 9.27 21.19
N ALA A 219 -18.21 9.65 20.63
CA ALA A 219 -19.13 8.68 20.10
C ALA A 219 -20.05 9.27 19.03
N TRP A 220 -20.40 8.40 18.10
CA TRP A 220 -21.40 8.63 17.06
C TRP A 220 -22.50 7.61 17.20
N LEU A 221 -23.74 8.02 17.02
CA LEU A 221 -24.87 7.13 16.88
C LEU A 221 -25.64 7.46 15.61
N PHE A 222 -25.70 6.48 14.72
CA PHE A 222 -26.39 6.56 13.45
C PHE A 222 -27.69 5.76 13.56
N HIS A 223 -28.81 6.48 13.64
CA HIS A 223 -30.13 5.87 13.69
C HIS A 223 -30.62 5.54 12.30
N ARG A 224 -31.23 4.36 12.16
CA ARG A 224 -31.88 3.93 10.92
C ARG A 224 -33.23 3.32 11.22
N ASP A 225 -34.24 3.76 10.49
CA ASP A 225 -35.61 3.25 10.63
C ASP A 225 -35.71 1.77 10.21
N SER A 226 -34.72 1.28 9.45
CA SER A 226 -34.58 -0.13 9.06
C SER A 226 -34.24 -1.09 10.21
N GLY A 227 -33.93 -0.59 11.43
CA GLY A 227 -33.52 -1.41 12.57
C GLY A 227 -32.05 -1.83 12.57
N PHE A 228 -31.25 -1.26 11.66
CA PHE A 228 -29.81 -1.50 11.54
C PHE A 228 -28.97 -0.30 12.02
N SER A 229 -29.34 0.28 13.16
CA SER A 229 -28.61 1.40 13.74
C SER A 229 -27.21 0.96 14.18
N THR A 230 -26.27 1.90 14.20
CA THR A 230 -24.87 1.63 14.53
C THR A 230 -24.33 2.71 15.45
N ALA A 231 -23.54 2.31 16.44
CA ALA A 231 -22.86 3.21 17.35
C ALA A 231 -21.34 3.08 17.23
N PHE A 232 -20.62 4.17 17.38
CA PHE A 232 -19.15 4.21 17.42
C PHE A 232 -18.77 4.76 18.77
N ILE A 233 -17.93 4.05 19.51
CA ILE A 233 -17.45 4.48 20.84
C ILE A 233 -15.95 4.25 20.88
N GLY A 234 -15.19 5.28 21.23
CA GLY A 234 -13.74 5.14 21.23
C GLY A 234 -12.98 6.37 21.66
N SER A 235 -11.73 6.45 21.21
CA SER A 235 -10.83 7.57 21.46
C SER A 235 -10.98 8.72 20.44
N SER A 236 -11.72 8.51 19.33
CA SER A 236 -11.65 9.42 18.18
C SER A 236 -12.58 10.61 18.26
N ASN A 237 -11.98 11.78 18.45
CA ASN A 237 -12.67 13.06 18.33
C ASN A 237 -12.87 13.48 16.86
N LEU A 238 -13.58 14.58 16.62
CA LEU A 238 -13.73 15.14 15.29
C LEU A 238 -12.50 15.99 14.93
N SER A 239 -11.39 15.32 14.66
CA SER A 239 -10.10 15.92 14.29
C SER A 239 -9.40 15.08 13.23
N ALA A 240 -8.54 15.69 12.40
CA ALA A 240 -7.82 14.95 11.37
C ALA A 240 -7.01 13.79 11.96
N PRO A 241 -6.31 13.96 13.11
CA PRO A 241 -5.61 12.83 13.69
C PRO A 241 -6.53 11.68 14.06
N ALA A 242 -7.58 11.95 14.82
CA ALA A 242 -8.51 10.91 15.25
C ALA A 242 -9.18 10.16 14.08
N LEU A 243 -9.55 10.86 13.01
CA LEU A 243 -10.27 10.26 11.89
C LEU A 243 -9.37 9.60 10.84
N LEU A 244 -8.09 10.00 10.77
CA LEU A 244 -7.20 9.64 9.67
C LEU A 244 -5.85 9.04 10.10
N ASP A 245 -5.12 9.57 11.10
CA ASP A 245 -3.73 9.13 11.41
C ASP A 245 -3.45 8.60 12.83
N GLY A 246 -4.31 8.88 13.79
CA GLY A 246 -4.08 8.59 15.19
C GLY A 246 -4.14 7.08 15.46
N LEU A 247 -3.35 6.64 16.44
CA LEU A 247 -3.51 5.33 17.07
C LEU A 247 -4.81 5.34 17.87
N GLU A 248 -5.89 5.07 17.16
CA GLU A 248 -7.26 5.24 17.63
C GLU A 248 -7.93 3.89 17.70
N TRP A 249 -8.65 3.66 18.79
CA TRP A 249 -9.43 2.46 18.98
C TRP A 249 -10.88 2.87 19.05
N ASN A 250 -11.65 2.48 18.03
CA ASN A 250 -13.09 2.71 18.02
C ASN A 250 -13.81 1.39 17.86
N VAL A 251 -14.71 1.10 18.77
CA VAL A 251 -15.62 -0.02 18.61
C VAL A 251 -16.84 0.48 17.86
N ARG A 252 -17.06 -0.07 16.66
CA ARG A 252 -18.30 0.05 15.93
C ARG A 252 -19.23 -1.07 16.38
N LEU A 253 -20.35 -0.71 16.99
CA LEU A 253 -21.39 -1.62 17.47
C LEU A 253 -22.56 -1.64 16.50
N SER A 254 -22.99 -2.84 16.11
CA SER A 254 -24.22 -3.08 15.37
C SER A 254 -25.38 -3.31 16.33
N GLN A 255 -26.54 -2.70 16.06
CA GLN A 255 -27.78 -2.95 16.80
C GLN A 255 -28.20 -4.44 16.73
N VAL A 256 -27.85 -5.16 15.66
CA VAL A 256 -28.18 -6.58 15.50
C VAL A 256 -27.35 -7.46 16.44
N GLU A 257 -26.07 -7.13 16.64
CA GLU A 257 -25.17 -7.92 17.49
C GLU A 257 -25.22 -7.53 18.97
N ALA A 258 -25.43 -6.25 19.25
CA ALA A 258 -25.39 -5.68 20.59
C ALA A 258 -26.56 -4.70 20.87
N PRO A 259 -27.83 -5.13 20.72
CA PRO A 259 -28.99 -4.24 20.82
C PRO A 259 -29.05 -3.50 22.16
N ALA A 260 -28.86 -4.22 23.28
CA ALA A 260 -28.89 -3.65 24.62
C ALA A 260 -27.83 -2.55 24.85
N ILE A 261 -26.68 -2.62 24.19
CA ILE A 261 -25.62 -1.60 24.32
C ILE A 261 -26.01 -0.36 23.52
N VAL A 262 -26.51 -0.53 22.29
CA VAL A 262 -26.95 0.57 21.43
C VAL A 262 -28.15 1.30 22.04
N GLU A 263 -29.11 0.57 22.61
CA GLU A 263 -30.26 1.14 23.31
C GLU A 263 -29.84 1.93 24.56
N LYS A 264 -28.95 1.37 25.38
CA LYS A 264 -28.39 2.07 26.54
C LYS A 264 -27.65 3.34 26.12
N PHE A 265 -26.88 3.28 25.03
CA PHE A 265 -26.18 4.43 24.49
C PHE A 265 -27.18 5.52 24.06
N ALA A 266 -28.23 5.17 23.31
CA ALA A 266 -29.26 6.10 22.88
C ALA A 266 -29.96 6.77 24.08
N ALA A 267 -30.34 5.99 25.09
CA ALA A 267 -30.97 6.52 26.30
C ALA A 267 -30.03 7.45 27.10
N THR A 268 -28.72 7.13 27.13
CA THR A 268 -27.71 7.97 27.79
C THR A 268 -27.51 9.28 27.03
N PHE A 269 -27.48 9.24 25.70
CA PHE A 269 -27.40 10.45 24.87
C PHE A 269 -28.59 11.37 25.10
N GLU A 270 -29.83 10.84 25.12
CA GLU A 270 -31.02 11.64 25.41
C GLU A 270 -30.96 12.27 26.81
N SER A 271 -30.41 11.55 27.79
CA SER A 271 -30.21 12.10 29.13
C SER A 271 -29.26 13.31 29.13
N TYR A 272 -28.17 13.26 28.36
CA TYR A 272 -27.26 14.41 28.20
C TYR A 272 -27.86 15.53 27.36
N TRP A 273 -28.61 15.19 26.31
CA TRP A 273 -29.24 16.16 25.43
C TRP A 273 -30.24 17.06 26.18
N LEU A 274 -30.96 16.47 27.15
CA LEU A 274 -31.95 17.14 27.99
C LEU A 274 -31.37 17.68 29.31
N ASP A 275 -30.08 17.49 29.57
CA ASP A 275 -29.44 17.96 30.80
C ASP A 275 -29.21 19.49 30.73
N PRO A 276 -29.65 20.26 31.75
CA PRO A 276 -29.52 21.72 31.75
C PRO A 276 -28.08 22.27 31.66
N SER A 277 -27.06 21.44 31.95
CA SER A 277 -25.65 21.82 31.82
C SER A 277 -25.17 21.91 30.37
N PHE A 278 -25.88 21.28 29.43
CA PHE A 278 -25.63 21.37 27.99
C PHE A 278 -26.62 22.34 27.35
N VAL A 279 -26.13 23.53 27.01
CA VAL A 279 -27.00 24.65 26.60
C VAL A 279 -27.02 24.78 25.08
N PRO A 280 -28.18 25.03 24.43
CA PRO A 280 -28.24 25.30 23.00
C PRO A 280 -27.31 26.44 22.59
N TYR A 281 -26.53 26.22 21.53
CA TYR A 281 -25.59 27.19 20.97
C TYR A 281 -26.19 27.92 19.76
N ASP A 282 -26.17 29.26 19.81
CA ASP A 282 -26.47 30.13 18.69
C ASP A 282 -25.27 31.06 18.43
N PRO A 283 -24.62 30.99 17.24
CA PRO A 283 -23.50 31.87 16.89
C PRO A 283 -23.80 33.37 17.04
N ALA A 284 -25.04 33.80 16.85
CA ALA A 284 -25.42 35.21 16.98
C ALA A 284 -25.42 35.70 18.43
N ARG A 285 -25.66 34.79 19.39
CA ARG A 285 -25.77 35.10 20.82
C ARG A 285 -24.52 34.70 21.62
N ASP A 286 -23.94 33.54 21.32
CA ASP A 286 -23.04 32.83 22.25
C ASP A 286 -21.55 32.91 21.87
N ARG A 287 -21.19 33.53 20.74
CA ARG A 287 -19.80 33.60 20.23
C ARG A 287 -18.79 34.15 21.25
N GLU A 288 -19.16 35.21 21.98
CA GLU A 288 -18.26 35.90 22.93
C GLU A 288 -18.08 35.06 24.20
N ARG A 289 -19.16 34.41 24.65
CA ARG A 289 -19.13 33.46 25.77
C ARG A 289 -18.24 32.25 25.45
N PHE A 290 -18.31 31.75 24.21
CA PHE A 290 -17.49 30.64 23.75
C PHE A 290 -16.00 30.99 23.76
N ASP A 291 -15.61 32.11 23.13
CA ASP A 291 -14.21 32.56 23.07
C ASP A 291 -13.63 32.85 24.47
N ALA A 292 -14.42 33.44 25.37
CA ALA A 292 -14.02 33.67 26.75
C ALA A 292 -13.73 32.36 27.52
N SER A 293 -14.54 31.31 27.30
CA SER A 293 -14.34 30.02 27.97
C SER A 293 -13.10 29.25 27.46
N ILE A 294 -12.83 29.27 26.15
CA ILE A 294 -11.67 28.59 25.54
C ILE A 294 -10.34 29.28 25.93
N SER A 295 -10.32 30.61 25.96
CA SER A 295 -9.12 31.38 26.33
C SER A 295 -8.72 31.20 27.79
N THR A 296 -9.69 30.96 28.67
CA THR A 296 -9.45 30.63 30.09
C THR A 296 -8.84 29.23 30.22
N ALA A 297 -9.36 28.24 29.48
CA ALA A 297 -8.85 26.86 29.51
C ALA A 297 -7.45 26.69 28.86
N SER A 298 -7.11 27.52 27.87
CA SER A 298 -5.82 27.41 27.13
C SER A 298 -4.62 27.97 27.88
N ARG A 299 -4.83 28.84 28.89
CA ARG A 299 -3.75 29.50 29.67
C ARG A 299 -3.13 28.60 30.75
N GLU A 300 -3.73 27.45 31.04
CA GLU A 300 -3.27 26.54 32.11
C GLU A 300 -2.35 25.40 31.60
N GLN A 301 -1.99 25.36 30.30
CA GLN A 301 -1.29 24.22 29.67
C GLN A 301 0.09 24.51 29.02
N GLU A 302 0.63 25.72 29.12
CA GLU A 302 1.95 26.05 28.54
C GLU A 302 3.09 25.87 29.57
N ASP A 303 3.56 24.63 29.77
CA ASP A 303 4.92 24.36 30.29
C ASP A 303 5.32 22.89 30.03
N ASP A 304 6.21 22.64 29.05
CA ASP A 304 7.30 21.64 29.05
C ASP A 304 7.90 21.39 27.64
N GLU A 305 9.14 21.85 27.38
CA GLU A 305 10.02 21.28 26.34
C GLU A 305 11.42 21.02 26.95
N ALA A 306 11.91 19.77 26.82
CA ALA A 306 13.27 19.35 27.20
C ALA A 306 14.19 19.13 25.96
N PRO A 307 15.53 19.26 26.09
CA PRO A 307 16.46 19.21 24.96
C PRO A 307 17.00 17.79 24.65
N PHE A 308 17.25 17.52 23.36
CA PHE A 308 17.74 16.24 22.83
C PHE A 308 19.24 15.98 23.09
N ALA A 309 19.56 14.75 23.53
CA ALA A 309 20.90 14.17 23.64
C ALA A 309 21.32 13.38 22.38
N MET A 310 22.63 13.14 22.21
CA MET A 310 23.19 12.30 21.14
C MET A 310 22.62 10.88 21.19
N LEU A 311 21.73 10.55 20.25
CA LEU A 311 21.11 9.23 20.10
C LEU A 311 21.83 8.41 19.03
N ASP A 312 21.91 7.10 19.26
CA ASP A 312 22.35 6.13 18.26
C ASP A 312 21.47 6.19 17.00
N VAL A 313 22.11 6.22 15.82
CA VAL A 313 21.42 6.23 14.53
C VAL A 313 21.11 4.78 14.12
N GLU A 314 19.98 4.28 14.57
CA GLU A 314 19.40 3.01 14.12
C GLU A 314 18.55 3.21 12.85
N PRO A 315 18.68 2.35 11.81
CA PRO A 315 17.82 2.42 10.65
C PRO A 315 16.36 2.18 11.02
N ARG A 316 15.49 3.09 10.57
CA ARG A 316 14.03 2.89 10.57
C ARG A 316 13.66 1.73 9.63
N GLU A 317 12.48 1.14 9.81
CA GLU A 317 12.08 -0.07 9.07
C GLU A 317 12.22 0.06 7.54
N TYR A 318 11.75 1.16 6.94
CA TYR A 318 11.94 1.37 5.50
C TYR A 318 13.40 1.51 5.09
N GLN A 319 14.25 2.10 5.93
CA GLN A 319 15.68 2.24 5.62
C GLN A 319 16.32 0.85 5.60
N ARG A 320 15.89 -0.07 6.46
CA ARG A 320 16.33 -1.48 6.42
C ARG A 320 15.94 -2.15 5.10
N ASP A 321 14.69 -1.99 4.65
CA ASP A 321 14.23 -2.52 3.37
C ASP A 321 15.00 -1.95 2.17
N MET A 322 15.25 -0.64 2.17
CA MET A 322 16.11 0.00 1.15
C MET A 322 17.53 -0.59 1.15
N LEU A 323 18.12 -0.81 2.34
CA LEU A 323 19.45 -1.42 2.49
C LEU A 323 19.45 -2.89 2.05
N ASP A 324 18.42 -3.66 2.37
CA ASP A 324 18.29 -5.05 1.95
C ASP A 324 18.13 -5.18 0.43
N GLN A 325 17.36 -4.31 -0.21
CA GLN A 325 17.27 -4.23 -1.67
C GLN A 325 18.64 -3.90 -2.31
N LEU A 326 19.39 -2.94 -1.76
CA LEU A 326 20.75 -2.64 -2.22
C LEU A 326 21.70 -3.84 -2.05
N ARG A 327 21.54 -4.63 -0.99
CA ARG A 327 22.30 -5.87 -0.78
C ARG A 327 21.90 -6.94 -1.78
N VAL A 328 20.61 -7.12 -2.08
CA VAL A 328 20.13 -8.05 -3.11
C VAL A 328 20.74 -7.71 -4.47
N GLU A 329 20.70 -6.44 -4.87
CA GLU A 329 21.34 -5.97 -6.11
C GLU A 329 22.81 -6.37 -6.21
N ARG A 330 23.59 -6.20 -5.14
CA ARG A 330 25.04 -6.42 -5.16
C ARG A 330 25.43 -7.87 -5.00
N PHE A 331 24.80 -8.59 -4.07
CA PHE A 331 25.22 -9.94 -3.69
C PHE A 331 24.44 -11.05 -4.37
N VAL A 332 23.21 -10.80 -4.83
CA VAL A 332 22.43 -11.77 -5.61
C VAL A 332 22.66 -11.52 -7.10
N HIS A 333 22.55 -10.27 -7.54
CA HIS A 333 22.60 -9.93 -8.96
C HIS A 333 23.99 -9.47 -9.46
N GLY A 334 24.94 -9.22 -8.55
CA GLY A 334 26.28 -8.71 -8.92
C GLY A 334 26.28 -7.27 -9.45
N ARG A 335 25.23 -6.49 -9.18
CA ARG A 335 25.03 -5.12 -9.68
C ARG A 335 25.50 -4.09 -8.66
N TRP A 336 26.62 -3.43 -8.96
CA TRP A 336 27.30 -2.48 -8.06
C TRP A 336 27.06 -0.99 -8.39
N ARG A 337 26.27 -0.73 -9.43
CA ARG A 337 25.81 0.61 -9.81
C ARG A 337 24.32 0.68 -9.52
N ASN A 338 23.93 1.38 -8.46
CA ASN A 338 22.58 1.33 -7.94
C ASN A 338 21.98 2.74 -7.83
N LEU A 339 20.74 2.91 -8.30
CA LEU A 339 19.98 4.15 -8.14
C LEU A 339 18.93 3.98 -7.05
N VAL A 340 19.00 4.85 -6.04
CA VAL A 340 18.00 4.97 -4.98
C VAL A 340 17.09 6.15 -5.30
N VAL A 341 15.84 5.83 -5.57
CA VAL A 341 14.77 6.81 -5.76
C VAL A 341 13.96 6.90 -4.48
N ALA A 342 13.98 8.05 -3.81
CA ALA A 342 13.19 8.25 -2.61
C ALA A 342 12.72 9.70 -2.45
N ALA A 343 11.49 9.87 -1.99
CA ALA A 343 10.85 11.17 -1.81
C ALA A 343 11.73 12.17 -1.01
N THR A 344 11.55 13.47 -1.25
CA THR A 344 12.31 14.48 -0.51
C THR A 344 11.88 14.50 0.96
N GLY A 345 12.83 14.39 1.90
CA GLY A 345 12.54 14.37 3.34
C GLY A 345 12.64 12.98 4.00
N THR A 346 12.80 11.90 3.23
CA THR A 346 12.84 10.52 3.75
C THR A 346 14.25 10.03 4.14
N GLY A 347 15.20 10.95 4.36
CA GLY A 347 16.53 10.56 4.84
C GLY A 347 17.40 9.80 3.83
N LYS A 348 17.34 10.10 2.52
CA LYS A 348 18.26 9.54 1.49
C LYS A 348 19.73 9.51 1.94
N THR A 349 20.18 10.60 2.54
CA THR A 349 21.54 10.74 3.06
C THR A 349 21.85 9.78 4.22
N ILE A 350 20.85 9.45 5.05
CA ILE A 350 20.98 8.47 6.14
C ILE A 350 21.16 7.07 5.54
N VAL A 351 20.33 6.71 4.55
CA VAL A 351 20.43 5.42 3.84
C VAL A 351 21.81 5.29 3.19
N ALA A 352 22.29 6.32 2.50
CA ALA A 352 23.62 6.33 1.89
C ALA A 352 24.76 6.15 2.90
N ALA A 353 24.64 6.76 4.09
CA ALA A 353 25.64 6.62 5.15
C ALA A 353 25.63 5.22 5.80
N LEU A 354 24.44 4.67 6.06
CA LEU A 354 24.28 3.31 6.59
C LEU A 354 24.73 2.25 5.59
N ASP A 355 24.40 2.43 4.32
CA ASP A 355 24.85 1.58 3.21
C ASP A 355 26.38 1.56 3.13
N TYR A 356 27.01 2.74 3.20
CA TYR A 356 28.46 2.87 3.23
C TYR A 356 29.08 2.16 4.45
N ARG A 357 28.47 2.27 5.64
CA ARG A 357 28.90 1.54 6.84
C ARG A 357 28.86 0.03 6.62
N SER A 358 27.75 -0.49 6.10
CA SER A 358 27.58 -1.91 5.78
C SER A 358 28.59 -2.39 4.73
N LEU A 359 28.87 -1.59 3.69
CA LEU A 359 29.93 -1.89 2.72
C LEU A 359 31.32 -1.98 3.36
N CYS A 360 31.64 -1.08 4.29
CA CYS A 360 32.90 -1.14 5.02
C CYS A 360 33.00 -2.42 5.87
N GLU A 361 31.92 -2.82 6.55
CA GLU A 361 31.84 -4.04 7.35
C GLU A 361 32.01 -5.30 6.48
N GLU A 362 31.23 -5.41 5.41
CA GLU A 362 31.18 -6.61 4.56
C GLU A 362 32.40 -6.74 3.62
N LEU A 363 32.96 -5.62 3.15
CA LEU A 363 33.99 -5.62 2.09
C LEU A 363 35.38 -5.17 2.55
N ASN A 364 35.49 -4.50 3.69
CA ASN A 364 36.74 -3.92 4.17
C ASN A 364 37.00 -4.16 5.68
N ARG A 365 36.41 -5.22 6.25
CA ARG A 365 36.58 -5.63 7.66
C ARG A 365 36.30 -4.50 8.66
N GLY A 366 35.32 -3.65 8.36
CA GLY A 366 34.92 -2.51 9.18
C GLY A 366 35.79 -1.25 9.03
N ARG A 367 36.82 -1.25 8.17
CA ARG A 367 37.64 -0.05 7.93
C ARG A 367 36.98 0.87 6.88
N PRO A 368 37.02 2.21 7.07
CA PRO A 368 36.52 3.15 6.07
C PRO A 368 37.17 2.95 4.69
N MET A 369 36.34 2.86 3.65
CA MET A 369 36.75 2.83 2.25
C MET A 369 37.02 4.27 1.73
N SER A 370 37.60 4.44 0.54
CA SER A 370 37.65 5.80 -0.05
C SER A 370 36.27 6.19 -0.61
N LEU A 371 35.84 7.43 -0.34
CA LEU A 371 34.49 7.93 -0.62
C LEU A 371 34.56 9.27 -1.35
N LEU A 372 33.79 9.41 -2.43
CA LEU A 372 33.45 10.71 -3.01
C LEU A 372 31.93 10.91 -2.94
N PHE A 373 31.49 11.90 -2.17
CA PHE A 373 30.11 12.35 -2.13
C PHE A 373 29.96 13.64 -2.95
N VAL A 374 29.13 13.61 -3.99
CA VAL A 374 28.94 14.72 -4.93
C VAL A 374 27.54 15.32 -4.77
N ALA A 375 27.47 16.64 -4.64
CA ALA A 375 26.19 17.38 -4.67
C ALA A 375 26.39 18.78 -5.28
N HIS A 376 25.32 19.40 -5.77
CA HIS A 376 25.41 20.68 -6.47
C HIS A 376 25.45 21.92 -5.54
N ARG A 377 25.18 21.76 -4.22
CA ARG A 377 25.11 22.85 -3.22
C ARG A 377 25.98 22.59 -1.99
N LYS A 378 26.61 23.66 -1.48
CA LYS A 378 27.49 23.64 -0.29
C LYS A 378 26.75 23.20 0.98
N GLU A 379 25.50 23.62 1.14
CA GLU A 379 24.66 23.32 2.30
C GLU A 379 24.35 21.83 2.39
N ILE A 380 24.06 21.19 1.24
CA ILE A 380 23.83 19.75 1.13
C ILE A 380 25.10 19.00 1.53
N LEU A 381 26.27 19.39 1.00
CA LEU A 381 27.56 18.75 1.33
C LEU A 381 27.87 18.83 2.83
N LYS A 382 27.65 19.98 3.47
CA LYS A 382 27.85 20.14 4.92
C LYS A 382 26.93 19.22 5.72
N ARG A 383 25.65 19.15 5.34
CA ARG A 383 24.65 18.30 6.02
C ARG A 383 24.98 16.82 5.84
N SER A 384 25.33 16.40 4.62
CA SER A 384 25.73 15.02 4.32
C SER A 384 26.97 14.61 5.10
N ARG A 385 28.01 15.45 5.13
CA ARG A 385 29.21 15.17 5.94
C ARG A 385 28.87 14.99 7.42
N SER A 386 28.04 15.87 7.98
CA SER A 386 27.61 15.74 9.38
C SER A 386 26.87 14.43 9.66
N MET A 387 26.04 13.97 8.71
CA MET A 387 25.32 12.70 8.84
C MET A 387 26.27 11.51 8.79
N PHE A 388 27.23 11.50 7.85
CA PHE A 388 28.23 10.43 7.78
C PHE A 388 29.09 10.35 9.05
N ARG A 389 29.46 11.50 9.63
CA ARG A 389 30.17 11.54 10.94
C ARG A 389 29.37 10.88 12.07
N GLN A 390 28.07 11.10 12.11
CA GLN A 390 27.18 10.49 13.11
C GLN A 390 27.07 8.97 12.91
N VAL A 391 26.81 8.52 11.68
CA VAL A 391 26.62 7.09 11.37
C VAL A 391 27.91 6.29 11.53
N MET A 392 29.04 6.85 11.11
CA MET A 392 30.37 6.22 11.25
C MET A 392 30.96 6.36 12.66
N ARG A 393 30.32 7.14 13.54
CA ARG A 393 30.81 7.47 14.89
C ARG A 393 32.23 8.07 14.88
N ASP A 394 32.51 8.92 13.90
CA ASP A 394 33.81 9.55 13.70
C ASP A 394 33.62 11.04 13.39
N GLY A 395 33.99 11.91 14.34
CA GLY A 395 33.87 13.37 14.19
C GLY A 395 34.82 13.99 13.17
N THR A 396 35.87 13.27 12.76
CA THR A 396 36.86 13.72 11.76
C THR A 396 36.50 13.30 10.35
N PHE A 397 35.56 12.37 10.17
CA PHE A 397 35.18 11.81 8.88
C PHE A 397 34.80 12.86 7.83
N GLY A 398 35.48 12.83 6.69
CA GLY A 398 35.14 13.61 5.51
C GLY A 398 35.72 15.02 5.46
N GLU A 399 36.21 15.40 4.28
CA GLU A 399 36.75 16.71 3.94
C GLU A 399 35.86 17.42 2.89
N LEU A 400 35.83 18.76 2.88
CA LEU A 400 35.00 19.52 1.94
C LEU A 400 35.82 20.03 0.76
N TYR A 401 35.27 19.88 -0.45
CA TYR A 401 35.79 20.50 -1.67
C TYR A 401 34.73 21.39 -2.34
N VAL A 402 34.57 22.59 -1.79
CA VAL A 402 33.59 23.58 -2.25
C VAL A 402 33.93 24.97 -1.70
N ASP A 403 33.73 26.02 -2.51
CA ASP A 403 33.80 27.42 -2.07
C ASP A 403 35.10 27.76 -1.31
N GLY A 404 36.24 27.50 -1.96
CA GLY A 404 37.58 27.76 -1.44
C GLY A 404 38.15 26.69 -0.49
N SER A 405 37.32 25.79 0.06
CA SER A 405 37.80 24.66 0.87
C SER A 405 38.46 23.58 0.00
N ARG A 406 39.61 23.06 0.43
CA ARG A 406 40.36 21.98 -0.26
C ARG A 406 40.65 20.82 0.69
N PRO A 407 40.48 19.56 0.25
CA PRO A 407 40.87 18.39 1.02
C PRO A 407 42.39 18.16 0.95
N ASP A 408 42.96 17.70 2.07
CA ASP A 408 44.38 17.39 2.23
C ASP A 408 44.66 15.91 1.93
N GLU A 409 43.83 14.99 2.44
CA GLU A 409 44.07 13.54 2.32
C GLU A 409 43.40 12.90 1.11
N TRP A 410 42.34 13.51 0.58
CA TRP A 410 41.58 13.01 -0.58
C TRP A 410 41.00 11.59 -0.40
N ARG A 411 40.79 11.13 0.85
CA ARG A 411 40.23 9.80 1.14
C ARG A 411 38.71 9.76 1.21
N GLN A 412 38.10 10.64 2.01
CA GLN A 412 36.65 10.80 2.08
C GLN A 412 36.31 12.25 1.77
N VAL A 413 35.82 12.51 0.57
CA VAL A 413 35.67 13.87 0.04
C VAL A 413 34.20 14.17 -0.25
N PHE A 414 33.73 15.31 0.23
CA PHE A 414 32.40 15.88 -0.04
C PHE A 414 32.58 17.09 -0.95
N ALA A 415 32.32 16.93 -2.24
CA ALA A 415 32.70 17.88 -3.27
C ALA A 415 31.51 18.40 -4.07
N SER A 416 31.59 19.66 -4.51
CA SER A 416 30.66 20.17 -5.51
C SER A 416 31.11 19.82 -6.92
N VAL A 417 30.18 19.49 -7.82
CA VAL A 417 30.50 19.16 -9.21
C VAL A 417 31.24 20.31 -9.91
N GLN A 418 30.89 21.56 -9.58
CA GLN A 418 31.55 22.74 -10.15
C GLN A 418 33.00 22.87 -9.68
N SER A 419 33.26 22.54 -8.41
CA SER A 419 34.61 22.58 -7.86
C SER A 419 35.48 21.48 -8.48
N LEU A 420 34.93 20.28 -8.68
CA LEU A 420 35.58 19.18 -9.38
C LEU A 420 35.89 19.53 -10.85
N ALA A 421 34.91 20.09 -11.57
CA ALA A 421 35.10 20.51 -12.95
C ALA A 421 36.15 21.62 -13.10
N ALA A 422 36.12 22.64 -12.23
CA ALA A 422 37.10 23.73 -12.23
C ALA A 422 38.53 23.26 -11.90
N ALA A 423 38.68 22.16 -11.16
CA ALA A 423 39.97 21.57 -10.82
C ALA A 423 40.62 20.80 -11.97
N GLY A 424 39.82 20.37 -12.95
CA GLY A 424 40.17 19.34 -13.94
C GLY A 424 39.93 17.94 -13.38
N VAL A 425 38.81 17.31 -13.78
CA VAL A 425 38.44 15.96 -13.34
C VAL A 425 39.46 14.92 -13.77
N GLU A 426 40.09 15.13 -14.91
CA GLU A 426 41.13 14.30 -15.50
C GLU A 426 42.38 14.15 -14.61
N ARG A 427 42.57 15.05 -13.65
CA ARG A 427 43.68 15.00 -12.68
C ARG A 427 43.46 13.97 -11.57
N LEU A 428 42.22 13.57 -11.32
CA LEU A 428 41.91 12.48 -10.40
C LEU A 428 42.25 11.15 -11.07
N ARG A 429 42.78 10.18 -10.34
CA ARG A 429 42.91 8.83 -10.90
C ARG A 429 41.53 8.19 -11.00
N ARG A 430 41.33 7.35 -12.01
CA ARG A 430 40.04 6.67 -12.24
C ARG A 430 39.61 5.81 -11.05
N ASP A 431 40.58 5.25 -10.33
CA ASP A 431 40.43 4.35 -9.19
C ASP A 431 40.62 5.04 -7.82
N THR A 432 40.62 6.38 -7.75
CA THR A 432 40.85 7.10 -6.48
C THR A 432 39.82 6.75 -5.40
N PHE A 433 38.57 6.53 -5.78
CA PHE A 433 37.45 6.32 -4.84
C PHE A 433 36.82 4.94 -5.04
N ASP A 434 36.74 4.15 -3.96
CA ASP A 434 36.06 2.87 -3.95
C ASP A 434 34.54 3.05 -4.06
N VAL A 435 34.02 4.08 -3.38
CA VAL A 435 32.59 4.41 -3.33
C VAL A 435 32.37 5.84 -3.84
N VAL A 436 31.51 5.98 -4.85
CA VAL A 436 31.06 7.29 -5.35
C VAL A 436 29.56 7.39 -5.11
N ILE A 437 29.15 8.42 -4.37
CA ILE A 437 27.75 8.72 -4.07
C ILE A 437 27.42 10.06 -4.70
N VAL A 438 26.36 10.12 -5.48
CA VAL A 438 25.95 11.34 -6.18
C VAL A 438 24.50 11.66 -5.81
N ASP A 439 24.32 12.79 -5.11
CA ASP A 439 23.01 13.30 -4.72
C ASP A 439 22.38 14.14 -5.83
N GLU A 440 21.06 14.11 -5.92
CA GLU A 440 20.27 14.66 -7.03
C GLU A 440 20.77 14.18 -8.41
N PHE A 441 20.87 12.86 -8.56
CA PHE A 441 21.42 12.20 -9.75
C PHE A 441 20.69 12.56 -11.06
N HIS A 442 19.48 13.09 -10.99
CA HIS A 442 18.76 13.59 -12.17
C HIS A 442 19.52 14.70 -12.92
N HIS A 443 20.50 15.36 -12.31
CA HIS A 443 21.43 16.30 -12.96
C HIS A 443 22.56 15.64 -13.77
N SER A 444 22.64 14.31 -13.82
CA SER A 444 23.73 13.56 -14.49
C SER A 444 23.94 13.90 -15.97
N ALA A 445 22.95 14.49 -16.64
CA ALA A 445 23.04 14.92 -18.04
C ALA A 445 23.84 16.24 -18.25
N ALA A 446 24.13 17.00 -17.18
CA ALA A 446 24.95 18.19 -17.32
C ALA A 446 26.38 17.76 -17.73
N PRO A 447 27.04 18.45 -18.69
CA PRO A 447 28.36 18.06 -19.20
C PRO A 447 29.38 17.78 -18.09
N THR A 448 29.35 18.58 -17.02
CA THR A 448 30.24 18.43 -15.86
C THR A 448 30.00 17.16 -15.04
N TYR A 449 28.75 16.72 -14.91
CA TYR A 449 28.43 15.45 -14.24
C TYR A 449 28.81 14.26 -15.12
N GLU A 450 28.49 14.36 -16.41
CA GLU A 450 28.76 13.30 -17.37
C GLU A 450 30.27 13.05 -17.53
N GLU A 451 31.07 14.11 -17.59
CA GLU A 451 32.54 14.04 -17.59
C GLU A 451 33.08 13.32 -16.34
N LEU A 452 32.57 13.67 -15.16
CA LEU A 452 32.93 13.02 -13.89
C LEU A 452 32.59 11.53 -13.87
N LEU A 453 31.36 11.18 -14.25
CA LEU A 453 30.87 9.81 -14.22
C LEU A 453 31.52 8.92 -15.28
N ARG A 454 31.93 9.48 -16.44
CA ARG A 454 32.69 8.75 -17.46
C ARG A 454 34.15 8.50 -17.06
N HIS A 455 34.76 9.43 -16.31
CA HIS A 455 36.16 9.34 -15.93
C HIS A 455 36.40 8.35 -14.77
N LEU A 456 35.57 8.39 -13.72
CA LEU A 456 35.74 7.56 -12.53
C LEU A 456 35.26 6.11 -12.74
N THR A 457 35.97 5.16 -12.13
CA THR A 457 35.65 3.72 -12.16
C THR A 457 35.59 3.15 -10.73
N PRO A 458 34.61 3.58 -9.90
CA PRO A 458 34.50 3.11 -8.52
C PRO A 458 34.01 1.67 -8.45
N ARG A 459 34.29 1.01 -7.32
CA ARG A 459 33.70 -0.30 -7.00
C ARG A 459 32.20 -0.20 -6.79
N VAL A 460 31.73 0.88 -6.15
CA VAL A 460 30.31 1.16 -5.90
C VAL A 460 29.95 2.55 -6.42
N LEU A 461 28.92 2.62 -7.27
CA LEU A 461 28.30 3.89 -7.68
C LEU A 461 26.87 3.93 -7.15
N LEU A 462 26.58 4.87 -6.26
CA LEU A 462 25.26 5.07 -5.69
C LEU A 462 24.69 6.42 -6.15
N GLY A 463 23.63 6.38 -6.96
CA GLY A 463 22.85 7.57 -7.28
C GLY A 463 21.73 7.75 -6.26
N LEU A 464 21.56 8.96 -5.74
CA LEU A 464 20.42 9.33 -4.91
C LEU A 464 19.59 10.36 -5.68
N THR A 465 18.30 10.11 -5.81
CA THR A 465 17.40 11.08 -6.44
C THR A 465 15.99 10.95 -5.86
N ALA A 466 15.19 11.99 -5.97
CA ALA A 466 13.74 11.85 -5.79
C ALA A 466 13.05 11.32 -7.06
N THR A 467 13.70 11.48 -8.21
CA THR A 467 13.08 11.30 -9.53
C THR A 467 14.08 10.71 -10.54
N PRO A 468 13.78 9.58 -11.18
CA PRO A 468 14.67 8.97 -12.19
C PRO A 468 14.48 9.58 -13.60
N GLU A 469 13.36 10.27 -13.82
CA GLU A 469 13.03 10.91 -15.11
C GLU A 469 13.75 12.27 -15.21
N ARG A 470 14.29 12.57 -16.40
CA ARG A 470 14.97 13.83 -16.70
C ARG A 470 13.98 14.93 -17.06
N ALA A 471 14.38 16.19 -16.88
CA ALA A 471 13.58 17.36 -17.25
C ALA A 471 13.25 17.45 -18.76
N ASP A 472 14.05 16.82 -19.61
CA ASP A 472 13.84 16.69 -21.05
C ASP A 472 13.05 15.43 -21.46
N GLY A 473 12.53 14.67 -20.48
CA GLY A 473 11.74 13.45 -20.70
C GLY A 473 12.57 12.19 -20.99
N GLN A 474 13.90 12.26 -20.96
CA GLN A 474 14.76 11.08 -21.05
C GLN A 474 14.99 10.46 -19.66
N SER A 475 15.70 9.34 -19.56
CA SER A 475 15.91 8.62 -18.29
C SER A 475 17.36 8.67 -17.81
N VAL A 476 17.61 8.83 -16.50
CA VAL A 476 18.98 8.67 -15.92
C VAL A 476 19.36 7.22 -15.68
N LEU A 477 18.42 6.30 -15.92
CA LEU A 477 18.58 4.87 -15.71
C LEU A 477 19.70 4.26 -16.57
N ALA A 478 20.12 4.91 -17.66
CA ALA A 478 21.24 4.47 -18.49
C ALA A 478 22.54 4.26 -17.69
N TRP A 479 22.77 5.05 -16.62
CA TRP A 479 23.92 4.90 -15.73
C TRP A 479 23.85 3.68 -14.81
N PHE A 480 22.66 3.11 -14.68
CA PHE A 480 22.28 2.03 -13.77
C PHE A 480 21.63 0.87 -14.52
N ASN A 481 22.02 0.67 -15.78
CA ASN A 481 21.57 -0.43 -16.64
C ASN A 481 20.03 -0.50 -16.81
N GLY A 482 19.38 0.65 -16.89
CA GLY A 482 17.93 0.76 -17.10
C GLY A 482 17.08 0.62 -15.84
N ARG A 483 17.68 0.61 -14.64
CA ARG A 483 17.01 0.14 -13.41
C ARG A 483 17.14 1.07 -12.22
N MET A 484 16.13 1.02 -11.36
CA MET A 484 16.15 1.59 -10.01
C MET A 484 16.36 0.44 -9.04
N ALA A 485 17.41 0.51 -8.23
CA ALA A 485 17.69 -0.49 -7.21
C ALA A 485 16.68 -0.41 -6.05
N VAL A 486 16.24 0.80 -5.73
CA VAL A 486 15.32 1.08 -4.64
C VAL A 486 14.36 2.18 -5.07
N GLU A 487 13.08 1.99 -4.79
CA GLU A 487 12.03 2.99 -4.95
C GLU A 487 11.23 3.13 -3.64
N LEU A 488 11.46 4.21 -2.89
CA LEU A 488 10.59 4.57 -1.77
C LEU A 488 9.49 5.51 -2.27
N ARG A 489 8.28 4.96 -2.36
CA ARG A 489 7.10 5.69 -2.82
C ARG A 489 6.63 6.70 -1.79
N LEU A 490 5.92 7.73 -2.26
CA LEU A 490 5.34 8.77 -1.40
C LEU A 490 4.46 8.17 -0.30
N TRP A 491 3.66 7.17 -0.67
CA TRP A 491 2.75 6.47 0.23
C TRP A 491 3.45 5.86 1.44
N ASP A 492 4.53 5.11 1.22
CA ASP A 492 5.28 4.46 2.28
C ASP A 492 5.92 5.49 3.22
N ALA A 493 6.28 6.66 2.70
CA ALA A 493 6.83 7.75 3.50
C ALA A 493 5.77 8.46 4.37
N LEU A 494 4.52 8.51 3.92
CA LEU A 494 3.40 9.07 4.68
C LEU A 494 2.95 8.14 5.81
N GLU A 495 2.77 6.84 5.51
CA GLU A 495 2.38 5.84 6.52
C GLU A 495 3.33 5.80 7.72
N GLN A 496 4.61 6.05 7.47
CA GLN A 496 5.67 5.99 8.48
C GLN A 496 5.91 7.33 9.16
N ASN A 497 5.00 8.29 8.96
CA ASN A 497 5.03 9.61 9.56
C ASN A 497 6.39 10.32 9.29
N LEU A 498 6.99 10.11 8.12
CA LEU A 498 8.23 10.78 7.69
C LEU A 498 7.93 12.16 7.07
N LEU A 499 6.74 12.27 6.51
CA LEU A 499 6.21 13.45 5.84
C LEU A 499 4.99 13.97 6.60
N ALA A 500 4.66 15.24 6.39
CA ALA A 500 3.37 15.79 6.82
C ALA A 500 2.26 15.18 5.96
N PRO A 501 1.11 14.80 6.57
CA PRO A 501 -0.04 14.33 5.82
C PRO A 501 -0.58 15.42 4.89
N PHE A 502 -1.37 15.04 3.89
CA PHE A 502 -1.96 15.99 2.95
C PHE A 502 -3.47 15.82 2.79
N HIS A 503 -4.16 16.93 2.56
CA HIS A 503 -5.56 16.97 2.13
C HIS A 503 -5.61 17.47 0.69
N TYR A 504 -5.91 16.57 -0.23
CA TYR A 504 -5.95 16.83 -1.67
C TYR A 504 -7.37 17.05 -2.16
N PHE A 505 -7.60 18.19 -2.81
CA PHE A 505 -8.88 18.54 -3.42
C PHE A 505 -8.67 18.74 -4.91
N GLY A 506 -9.17 17.82 -5.72
CA GLY A 506 -9.28 18.00 -7.16
C GLY A 506 -10.59 18.69 -7.49
N VAL A 507 -10.49 19.91 -8.01
CA VAL A 507 -11.62 20.78 -8.34
C VAL A 507 -11.66 20.97 -9.84
N SER A 508 -12.82 20.76 -10.45
CA SER A 508 -13.07 21.06 -11.85
C SER A 508 -13.01 22.56 -12.06
N ASP A 509 -12.12 23.03 -12.95
CA ASP A 509 -12.09 24.44 -13.37
C ASP A 509 -12.85 24.70 -14.67
N GLU A 510 -13.58 23.69 -15.16
CA GLU A 510 -14.40 23.68 -16.39
C GLU A 510 -13.66 24.10 -17.67
N THR A 511 -12.34 24.27 -17.59
CA THR A 511 -11.54 24.75 -18.71
C THR A 511 -11.38 23.62 -19.73
N ASP A 512 -11.77 23.85 -20.99
CA ASP A 512 -11.63 22.84 -22.03
C ASP A 512 -10.21 22.78 -22.60
N LEU A 513 -9.47 21.74 -22.24
CA LEU A 513 -8.11 21.48 -22.72
C LEU A 513 -8.08 20.42 -23.83
N SER A 514 -9.23 19.85 -24.20
CA SER A 514 -9.30 18.71 -25.12
C SER A 514 -8.78 19.05 -26.52
N ASN A 515 -8.98 20.30 -26.96
CA ASN A 515 -8.60 20.82 -28.26
C ASN A 515 -7.26 21.59 -28.25
N VAL A 516 -6.59 21.71 -27.10
CA VAL A 516 -5.28 22.37 -27.01
C VAL A 516 -4.24 21.48 -27.70
N SER A 517 -3.38 22.11 -28.50
CA SER A 517 -2.35 21.42 -29.27
C SER A 517 -1.43 20.60 -28.36
N TRP A 518 -1.19 19.34 -28.74
CA TRP A 518 -0.37 18.39 -28.00
C TRP A 518 0.78 17.90 -28.87
N SER A 519 2.02 18.16 -28.45
CA SER A 519 3.21 17.72 -29.18
C SER A 519 4.31 17.27 -28.23
N ARG A 520 5.07 16.24 -28.61
CA ARG A 520 6.19 15.70 -27.81
C ARG A 520 5.83 15.39 -26.34
N GLY A 521 4.58 15.02 -26.08
CA GLY A 521 4.11 14.66 -24.74
C GLY A 521 3.73 15.84 -23.83
N ARG A 522 3.62 17.07 -24.35
CA ARG A 522 3.24 18.27 -23.59
C ARG A 522 2.18 19.09 -24.33
N TYR A 523 1.48 19.94 -23.59
CA TYR A 523 0.64 20.98 -24.18
C TYR A 523 1.48 22.11 -24.77
N ASP A 524 0.91 22.85 -25.71
CA ASP A 524 1.43 24.15 -26.15
C ASP A 524 1.26 25.19 -25.01
N GLU A 525 2.39 25.60 -24.43
CA GLU A 525 2.45 26.54 -23.30
C GLU A 525 1.81 27.89 -23.62
N HIS A 526 1.95 28.42 -24.85
CA HIS A 526 1.36 29.69 -25.26
C HIS A 526 -0.16 29.59 -25.48
N ALA A 527 -0.64 28.43 -25.90
CA ALA A 527 -2.08 28.19 -25.98
C ALA A 527 -2.71 28.11 -24.57
N LEU A 528 -2.05 27.43 -23.63
CA LEU A 528 -2.49 27.35 -22.24
C LEU A 528 -2.44 28.71 -21.53
N GLU A 529 -1.37 29.49 -21.72
CA GLU A 529 -1.25 30.85 -21.16
C GLU A 529 -2.45 31.70 -21.56
N ARG A 530 -2.72 31.80 -22.87
CA ARG A 530 -3.85 32.60 -23.40
C ARG A 530 -5.18 32.16 -22.81
N LEU A 531 -5.38 30.85 -22.63
CA LEU A 531 -6.60 30.31 -22.05
C LEU A 531 -6.74 30.68 -20.57
N TYR A 532 -5.66 30.54 -19.78
CA TYR A 532 -5.68 30.80 -18.35
C TYR A 532 -5.65 32.28 -17.96
N THR A 533 -5.24 33.16 -18.86
CA THR A 533 -5.26 34.62 -18.65
C THR A 533 -6.36 35.33 -19.45
N ALA A 534 -7.27 34.60 -20.11
CA ALA A 534 -8.33 35.18 -20.94
C ALA A 534 -9.35 35.98 -20.13
N ASP A 535 -9.69 35.49 -18.93
CA ASP A 535 -10.65 36.12 -18.03
C ASP A 535 -10.34 35.84 -16.54
N ASP A 536 -11.17 36.41 -15.66
CA ASP A 536 -11.03 36.29 -14.20
C ASP A 536 -11.91 35.19 -13.59
N ALA A 537 -12.68 34.42 -14.38
CA ALA A 537 -13.61 33.42 -13.87
C ALA A 537 -12.88 32.31 -13.11
N ARG A 538 -11.79 31.80 -13.68
CA ARG A 538 -10.92 30.81 -13.03
C ARG A 538 -10.31 31.34 -11.74
N VAL A 539 -9.89 32.61 -11.72
CA VAL A 539 -9.34 33.25 -10.51
C VAL A 539 -10.38 33.35 -9.40
N ARG A 540 -11.63 33.74 -9.72
CA ARG A 540 -12.72 33.77 -8.74
C ARG A 540 -13.02 32.40 -8.16
N LEU A 541 -12.97 31.34 -8.99
CA LEU A 541 -13.09 29.96 -8.52
C LEU A 541 -11.96 29.60 -7.55
N ILE A 542 -10.70 29.91 -7.90
CA ILE A 542 -9.53 29.63 -7.06
C ILE A 542 -9.65 30.32 -5.70
N LEU A 543 -10.01 31.60 -5.67
CA LEU A 543 -10.19 32.36 -4.43
C LEU A 543 -11.37 31.82 -3.60
N GLY A 544 -12.47 31.43 -4.26
CA GLY A 544 -13.62 30.82 -3.60
C GLY A 544 -13.26 29.48 -2.94
N GLU A 545 -12.51 28.62 -3.63
CA GLU A 545 -12.04 27.36 -3.06
C GLU A 545 -11.05 27.56 -1.92
N LEU A 546 -10.12 28.53 -2.04
CA LEU A 546 -9.25 28.89 -0.92
C LEU A 546 -10.05 29.29 0.32
N GLY A 547 -11.07 30.13 0.18
CA GLY A 547 -11.94 30.54 1.30
C GLY A 547 -12.79 29.40 1.88
N ARG A 548 -13.19 28.41 1.06
CA ARG A 548 -13.94 27.23 1.53
C ARG A 548 -13.05 26.22 2.25
N LYS A 549 -11.82 26.05 1.77
CA LYS A 549 -10.93 24.97 2.20
C LYS A 549 -9.98 25.43 3.31
N LEU A 550 -9.50 26.67 3.29
CA LEU A 550 -8.59 27.18 4.31
C LEU A 550 -9.32 27.81 5.49
N ALA A 551 -8.68 27.65 6.63
CA ALA A 551 -8.98 28.26 7.92
C ALA A 551 -9.00 29.79 7.87
N ASP A 552 -7.88 30.33 7.40
CA ASP A 552 -7.59 31.75 7.27
C ASP A 552 -6.56 31.87 6.14
N VAL A 553 -6.97 32.51 5.05
CA VAL A 553 -6.12 32.72 3.87
C VAL A 553 -4.96 33.65 4.19
N ALA A 554 -5.09 34.54 5.20
CA ALA A 554 -4.03 35.45 5.61
C ALA A 554 -2.92 34.78 6.44
N GLN A 555 -3.12 33.55 6.91
CA GLN A 555 -2.09 32.78 7.62
C GLN A 555 -1.36 31.76 6.73
N MET A 556 -1.85 31.55 5.51
CA MET A 556 -1.30 30.51 4.63
C MET A 556 0.12 30.82 4.18
N ARG A 557 0.87 29.75 3.90
CA ARG A 557 2.15 29.80 3.19
C ARG A 557 2.04 28.94 1.94
N ALA A 558 1.63 29.58 0.85
CA ALA A 558 1.27 28.92 -0.39
C ALA A 558 2.35 28.97 -1.47
N LEU A 559 2.50 27.87 -2.21
CA LEU A 559 3.19 27.83 -3.49
C LEU A 559 2.19 27.54 -4.61
N GLY A 560 2.17 28.39 -5.64
CA GLY A 560 1.36 28.21 -6.85
C GLY A 560 2.22 27.90 -8.08
N PHE A 561 1.88 26.83 -8.78
CA PHE A 561 2.60 26.38 -9.98
C PHE A 561 1.85 26.79 -11.24
N CYS A 562 2.39 27.75 -11.98
CA CYS A 562 1.79 28.36 -13.16
C CYS A 562 2.42 27.82 -14.46
N VAL A 563 1.68 27.95 -15.57
CA VAL A 563 2.13 27.48 -16.89
C VAL A 563 3.29 28.30 -17.46
N SER A 564 3.31 29.61 -17.22
CA SER A 564 4.27 30.55 -17.81
C SER A 564 4.52 31.73 -16.88
N VAL A 565 5.56 32.51 -17.18
CA VAL A 565 5.93 33.69 -16.38
C VAL A 565 4.79 34.71 -16.36
N ALA A 566 4.17 34.97 -17.51
CA ALA A 566 3.05 35.89 -17.60
C ALA A 566 1.85 35.42 -16.75
N HIS A 567 1.57 34.12 -16.71
CA HIS A 567 0.54 33.55 -15.85
C HIS A 567 0.90 33.70 -14.36
N ALA A 568 2.16 33.47 -13.96
CA ALA A 568 2.59 33.65 -12.56
C ALA A 568 2.44 35.10 -12.10
N GLU A 569 2.84 36.06 -12.93
CA GLU A 569 2.66 37.49 -12.64
C GLU A 569 1.18 37.89 -12.61
N PHE A 570 0.36 37.35 -13.50
CA PHE A 570 -1.08 37.55 -13.51
C PHE A 570 -1.73 37.08 -12.20
N MET A 571 -1.41 35.85 -11.75
CA MET A 571 -1.92 35.32 -10.49
C MET A 571 -1.46 36.14 -9.28
N ALA A 572 -0.19 36.54 -9.24
CA ALA A 572 0.33 37.37 -8.15
C ALA A 572 -0.37 38.75 -8.09
N ARG A 573 -0.66 39.37 -9.24
CA ARG A 573 -1.45 40.61 -9.30
C ARG A 573 -2.87 40.39 -8.76
N LYS A 574 -3.57 39.37 -9.27
CA LYS A 574 -4.96 39.10 -8.89
C LYS A 574 -5.13 38.73 -7.41
N PHE A 575 -4.17 38.03 -6.81
CA PHE A 575 -4.17 37.76 -5.37
C PHE A 575 -4.01 39.04 -4.56
N ARG A 576 -3.11 39.94 -4.97
CA ARG A 576 -2.96 41.25 -4.31
C ARG A 576 -4.21 42.12 -4.46
N ASP A 577 -4.85 42.12 -5.63
CA ASP A 577 -6.12 42.83 -5.86
C ASP A 577 -7.24 42.30 -4.96
N ALA A 578 -7.20 41.01 -4.62
CA ALA A 578 -8.10 40.36 -3.66
C ALA A 578 -7.68 40.53 -2.18
N GLY A 579 -6.64 41.32 -1.89
CA GLY A 579 -6.16 41.59 -0.54
C GLY A 579 -5.23 40.51 0.04
N ILE A 580 -4.71 39.59 -0.78
CA ILE A 580 -3.80 38.52 -0.37
C ILE A 580 -2.38 38.87 -0.83
N PRO A 581 -1.43 39.16 0.08
CA PRO A 581 -0.04 39.39 -0.25
C PRO A 581 0.56 38.24 -1.07
N ALA A 582 0.99 38.54 -2.30
CA ALA A 582 1.54 37.56 -3.22
C ALA A 582 2.68 38.11 -4.08
N GLU A 583 3.67 37.27 -4.38
CA GLU A 583 4.81 37.59 -5.25
C GLU A 583 4.95 36.54 -6.38
N ALA A 584 5.52 36.93 -7.51
CA ALA A 584 5.85 36.03 -8.63
C ALA A 584 7.37 35.86 -8.72
N ILE A 585 7.83 34.61 -8.83
CA ILE A 585 9.25 34.25 -8.93
C ILE A 585 9.50 33.43 -10.19
N THR A 586 10.49 33.86 -10.97
CA THR A 586 10.80 33.34 -12.30
C THR A 586 12.25 32.87 -12.37
N GLY A 587 12.61 32.11 -13.42
CA GLY A 587 13.98 31.62 -13.61
C GLY A 587 15.02 32.74 -13.73
N GLU A 588 14.60 33.92 -14.17
CA GLU A 588 15.43 35.12 -14.32
C GLU A 588 15.66 35.87 -12.99
N SER A 589 14.90 35.52 -11.94
CA SER A 589 15.03 36.16 -10.64
C SER A 589 16.40 35.88 -10.01
N LYS A 590 17.13 36.95 -9.64
CA LYS A 590 18.41 36.86 -8.94
C LYS A 590 18.26 36.07 -7.63
N ARG A 591 19.34 35.41 -7.19
CA ARG A 591 19.34 34.59 -5.97
C ARG A 591 18.88 35.37 -4.74
N GLU A 592 19.33 36.62 -4.60
CA GLU A 592 18.94 37.52 -3.51
C GLU A 592 17.43 37.76 -3.44
N VAL A 593 16.78 37.98 -4.59
CA VAL A 593 15.32 38.18 -4.68
C VAL A 593 14.56 36.91 -4.29
N ARG A 594 15.07 35.75 -4.71
CA ARG A 594 14.47 34.45 -4.36
C ARG A 594 14.59 34.17 -2.85
N ASP A 595 15.76 34.41 -2.28
CA ASP A 595 16.02 34.20 -0.85
C ASP A 595 15.17 35.17 0.00
N ASP A 596 14.98 36.41 -0.45
CA ASP A 596 14.10 37.40 0.19
C ASP A 596 12.63 36.99 0.14
N ALA A 597 12.11 36.58 -1.01
CA ALA A 597 10.72 36.12 -1.14
C ALA A 597 10.44 34.91 -0.23
N LEU A 598 11.38 33.95 -0.16
CA LEU A 598 11.25 32.79 0.74
C LEU A 598 11.35 33.17 2.22
N ARG A 599 12.08 34.24 2.57
CA ARG A 599 12.11 34.79 3.93
C ARG A 599 10.77 35.44 4.27
N LYS A 600 10.22 36.28 3.39
CA LYS A 600 8.91 36.91 3.54
C LYS A 600 7.79 35.88 3.71
N LEU A 601 7.81 34.80 2.92
CA LEU A 601 6.85 33.70 3.03
C LEU A 601 6.93 33.00 4.39
N ARG A 602 8.15 32.75 4.90
CA ARG A 602 8.34 32.17 6.25
C ARG A 602 7.74 33.05 7.34
N GLN A 603 7.91 34.37 7.21
CA GLN A 603 7.43 35.38 8.17
C GLN A 603 5.96 35.78 7.96
N ARG A 604 5.28 35.23 6.94
CA ARG A 604 3.91 35.59 6.54
C ARG A 604 3.74 37.06 6.11
N GLU A 605 4.83 37.72 5.70
CA GLU A 605 4.76 39.03 5.03
C GLU A 605 4.18 38.87 3.61
N VAL A 606 4.38 37.70 3.01
CA VAL A 606 3.76 37.24 1.77
C VAL A 606 3.07 35.91 2.06
N ASN A 607 1.86 35.72 1.54
CA ASN A 607 1.08 34.51 1.74
C ASN A 607 1.18 33.52 0.57
N ALA A 608 1.41 34.01 -0.66
CA ALA A 608 1.52 33.16 -1.83
C ALA A 608 2.73 33.53 -2.69
N ILE A 609 3.47 32.52 -3.15
CA ILE A 609 4.46 32.69 -4.21
C ILE A 609 4.03 31.89 -5.44
N PHE A 610 3.88 32.58 -6.56
CA PHE A 610 3.60 31.96 -7.86
C PHE A 610 4.89 31.78 -8.64
N CYS A 611 5.10 30.59 -9.23
CA CYS A 611 6.34 30.27 -9.91
C CYS A 611 6.15 29.34 -11.12
N VAL A 612 7.18 29.30 -11.95
CA VAL A 612 7.30 28.42 -13.12
C VAL A 612 8.65 27.72 -13.03
N ASP A 613 8.64 26.46 -12.64
CA ASP A 613 9.80 25.56 -12.63
C ASP A 613 11.02 25.95 -11.74
N VAL A 614 11.01 27.14 -11.11
CA VAL A 614 12.09 27.64 -10.24
C VAL A 614 12.18 26.85 -8.93
N PHE A 615 11.04 26.48 -8.37
CA PHE A 615 10.91 25.86 -7.06
C PHE A 615 10.64 24.35 -7.13
N ASN A 616 10.81 23.77 -8.32
CA ASN A 616 10.77 22.32 -8.48
C ASN A 616 11.87 21.65 -7.65
N GLU A 617 13.05 22.27 -7.48
CA GLU A 617 14.20 21.71 -6.77
C GLU A 617 14.87 22.70 -5.80
N GLY A 618 15.33 22.20 -4.65
CA GLY A 618 16.20 22.95 -3.73
C GLY A 618 15.57 24.13 -2.96
N VAL A 619 14.25 24.15 -2.75
CA VAL A 619 13.59 25.03 -1.78
C VAL A 619 13.58 24.37 -0.41
N ASP A 620 14.00 25.11 0.63
CA ASP A 620 13.97 24.67 2.02
C ASP A 620 13.07 25.58 2.87
N VAL A 621 11.76 25.42 2.69
CA VAL A 621 10.75 26.04 3.55
C VAL A 621 9.83 24.94 4.07
N PRO A 622 10.17 24.27 5.20
CA PRO A 622 9.34 23.22 5.77
C PRO A 622 7.91 23.66 6.11
N GLY A 623 7.73 24.95 6.42
CA GLY A 623 6.45 25.55 6.83
C GLY A 623 5.43 25.79 5.71
N ILE A 624 5.67 25.38 4.47
CA ILE A 624 4.66 25.45 3.39
C ILE A 624 3.47 24.56 3.74
N ASP A 625 2.29 25.15 3.83
CA ASP A 625 1.04 24.48 4.23
C ASP A 625 0.02 24.38 3.09
N THR A 626 0.26 25.08 1.97
CA THR A 626 -0.68 25.14 0.85
C THR A 626 0.05 25.00 -0.49
N VAL A 627 -0.45 24.12 -1.36
CA VAL A 627 0.05 23.96 -2.74
C VAL A 627 -1.11 24.12 -3.73
N LEU A 628 -0.91 24.99 -4.72
CA LEU A 628 -1.87 25.26 -5.80
C LEU A 628 -1.31 24.75 -7.12
N PHE A 629 -1.92 23.69 -7.67
CA PHE A 629 -1.64 23.23 -9.03
C PHE A 629 -2.54 24.00 -10.00
N LEU A 630 -1.97 25.02 -10.64
CA LEU A 630 -2.69 25.91 -11.56
C LEU A 630 -2.42 25.60 -13.03
N ARG A 631 -1.69 24.51 -13.31
CA ARG A 631 -1.37 24.01 -14.66
C ARG A 631 -1.55 22.49 -14.75
N PRO A 632 -1.85 21.94 -15.93
CA PRO A 632 -1.86 20.51 -16.15
C PRO A 632 -0.41 20.01 -16.10
N THR A 633 0.00 19.42 -14.98
CA THR A 633 1.36 18.92 -14.83
C THR A 633 1.46 17.54 -15.48
N GLU A 634 2.04 17.45 -16.68
CA GLU A 634 2.04 16.20 -17.46
C GLU A 634 2.97 15.13 -16.89
N SER A 635 4.09 15.57 -16.30
CA SER A 635 5.10 14.68 -15.73
C SER A 635 4.72 14.28 -14.29
N PRO A 636 4.61 12.97 -13.99
CA PRO A 636 4.38 12.50 -12.61
C PRO A 636 5.55 12.89 -11.69
N THR A 637 6.76 12.92 -12.23
CA THR A 637 7.99 13.39 -11.58
C THR A 637 7.86 14.84 -11.12
N VAL A 638 7.52 15.77 -12.01
CA VAL A 638 7.38 17.19 -11.66
C VAL A 638 6.26 17.36 -10.64
N PHE A 639 5.15 16.65 -10.80
CA PHE A 639 4.03 16.66 -9.87
C PHE A 639 4.44 16.23 -8.45
N LEU A 640 5.18 15.13 -8.31
CA LEU A 640 5.70 14.68 -7.01
C LEU A 640 6.73 15.62 -6.41
N GLN A 641 7.61 16.22 -7.22
CA GLN A 641 8.59 17.20 -6.72
C GLN A 641 7.87 18.41 -6.11
N GLN A 642 6.88 18.93 -6.83
CA GLN A 642 6.06 20.07 -6.43
C GLN A 642 5.26 19.77 -5.16
N LEU A 643 4.57 18.62 -5.11
CA LEU A 643 3.86 18.15 -3.93
C LEU A 643 4.81 17.97 -2.73
N GLY A 644 5.97 17.35 -2.96
CA GLY A 644 7.01 17.07 -1.97
C GLY A 644 7.59 18.30 -1.26
N ARG A 645 7.39 19.51 -1.80
CA ARG A 645 7.76 20.76 -1.13
C ARG A 645 6.87 21.05 0.08
N GLY A 646 5.57 20.79 -0.05
CA GLY A 646 4.60 20.98 1.03
C GLY A 646 4.58 19.84 2.06
N LEU A 647 5.12 18.67 1.72
CA LEU A 647 5.05 17.46 2.56
C LEU A 647 6.10 17.37 3.67
N ARG A 648 6.97 18.38 3.85
CA ARG A 648 7.93 18.39 4.97
C ARG A 648 7.20 18.64 6.30
N LYS A 649 7.71 18.17 7.43
CA LYS A 649 7.11 18.50 8.74
C LYS A 649 7.52 19.88 9.25
N ALA A 650 6.62 20.57 9.94
CA ALA A 650 6.89 21.82 10.66
C ALA A 650 6.03 21.86 11.94
N ARG A 651 6.49 22.56 12.99
CA ARG A 651 5.79 22.62 14.29
C ARG A 651 4.41 23.27 14.19
N ASP A 652 4.25 24.23 13.29
CA ASP A 652 3.02 25.01 13.08
C ASP A 652 2.22 24.53 11.86
N LYS A 653 2.41 23.27 11.44
CA LYS A 653 1.72 22.67 10.30
C LYS A 653 1.19 21.28 10.61
N ASP A 654 -0.13 21.17 10.68
CA ASP A 654 -0.82 19.89 10.86
C ASP A 654 -0.81 19.04 9.59
N CYS A 655 -1.15 19.65 8.45
CA CYS A 655 -1.23 18.98 7.16
C CYS A 655 -0.93 19.94 6.01
N LEU A 656 -0.63 19.39 4.83
CA LEU A 656 -0.55 20.12 3.57
C LEU A 656 -1.93 20.16 2.90
N THR A 657 -2.49 21.34 2.66
CA THR A 657 -3.67 21.48 1.78
C THR A 657 -3.21 21.61 0.33
N VAL A 658 -3.73 20.74 -0.54
CA VAL A 658 -3.44 20.73 -1.98
C VAL A 658 -4.72 21.02 -2.74
N LEU A 659 -4.70 22.07 -3.58
CA LEU A 659 -5.79 22.37 -4.52
C LEU A 659 -5.28 22.12 -5.94
N ASP A 660 -5.87 21.13 -6.62
CA ASP A 660 -5.58 20.79 -8.01
C ASP A 660 -6.76 21.17 -8.91
N PHE A 661 -6.55 22.15 -9.78
CA PHE A 661 -7.58 22.65 -10.69
C PHE A 661 -7.52 21.87 -12.01
N ILE A 662 -8.51 21.00 -12.19
CA ILE A 662 -8.58 19.98 -13.23
C ILE A 662 -9.54 20.43 -14.34
N GLY A 663 -8.99 20.77 -15.50
CA GLY A 663 -9.77 21.00 -16.71
C GLY A 663 -10.13 19.71 -17.47
N ASN A 664 -10.93 19.84 -18.52
CA ASN A 664 -11.23 18.75 -19.45
C ASN A 664 -9.98 18.39 -20.28
N ALA A 665 -9.15 17.51 -19.74
CA ALA A 665 -7.85 17.19 -20.30
C ALA A 665 -7.93 16.52 -21.69
N ASN A 666 -6.91 16.76 -22.52
CA ASN A 666 -6.67 16.03 -23.76
C ASN A 666 -6.56 14.52 -23.51
N ARG A 667 -7.05 13.70 -24.45
CA ARG A 667 -7.00 12.23 -24.40
C ARG A 667 -5.60 11.65 -24.16
N ASN A 668 -4.55 12.38 -24.54
CA ASN A 668 -3.15 11.96 -24.40
C ASN A 668 -2.58 12.23 -22.99
N PHE A 669 -3.25 13.06 -22.18
CA PHE A 669 -2.84 13.33 -20.81
C PHE A 669 -3.05 12.08 -19.94
N ARG A 670 -2.08 11.75 -19.09
CA ARG A 670 -2.02 10.47 -18.36
C ARG A 670 -2.25 10.66 -16.85
N PHE A 671 -3.52 10.79 -16.44
CA PHE A 671 -3.87 10.88 -15.01
C PHE A 671 -3.44 9.64 -14.21
N ASP A 672 -3.43 8.46 -14.83
CA ASP A 672 -3.03 7.22 -14.16
C ASP A 672 -1.60 7.30 -13.62
N LEU A 673 -0.67 7.92 -14.35
CA LEU A 673 0.72 8.05 -13.90
C LEU A 673 0.83 8.95 -12.65
N ARG A 674 0.10 10.09 -12.63
CA ARG A 674 0.07 10.99 -11.46
C ARG A 674 -0.54 10.32 -10.24
N TYR A 675 -1.71 9.69 -10.39
CA TYR A 675 -2.38 9.09 -9.25
C TYR A 675 -1.65 7.84 -8.76
N ARG A 676 -1.11 6.98 -9.64
CA ARG A 676 -0.26 5.85 -9.22
C ARG A 676 0.98 6.29 -8.46
N ALA A 677 1.56 7.43 -8.82
CA ALA A 677 2.70 8.01 -8.11
C ALA A 677 2.34 8.44 -6.67
N VAL A 678 1.08 8.79 -6.40
CA VAL A 678 0.58 9.11 -5.06
C VAL A 678 0.10 7.86 -4.33
N ILE A 679 -0.83 7.11 -4.93
CA ILE A 679 -1.59 6.03 -4.27
C ILE A 679 -1.02 4.63 -4.43
N GLY A 680 -0.01 4.48 -5.29
CA GLY A 680 0.52 3.17 -5.66
C GLY A 680 -0.46 2.35 -6.50
N GLY A 681 -0.16 1.05 -6.62
CA GLY A 681 -1.03 0.09 -7.31
C GLY A 681 -1.04 0.12 -8.83
N GLY A 682 -1.81 -0.80 -9.40
CA GLY A 682 -2.11 -0.90 -10.82
C GLY A 682 -3.21 0.06 -11.26
N ARG A 683 -3.37 0.28 -12.57
CA ARG A 683 -4.40 1.20 -13.11
C ARG A 683 -5.82 0.84 -12.67
N LYS A 684 -6.17 -0.45 -12.64
CA LYS A 684 -7.49 -0.90 -12.16
C LYS A 684 -7.73 -0.59 -10.70
N GLU A 685 -6.69 -0.69 -9.87
CA GLU A 685 -6.78 -0.34 -8.45
C GLU A 685 -6.96 1.16 -8.29
N VAL A 686 -6.27 1.98 -9.08
CA VAL A 686 -6.48 3.44 -9.11
C VAL A 686 -7.91 3.80 -9.52
N GLU A 687 -8.45 3.16 -10.56
CA GLU A 687 -9.84 3.34 -10.98
C GLU A 687 -10.82 2.99 -9.85
N GLN A 688 -10.65 1.82 -9.22
CA GLN A 688 -11.49 1.38 -8.09
C GLN A 688 -11.38 2.31 -6.87
N GLN A 689 -10.18 2.83 -6.56
CA GLN A 689 -10.01 3.79 -5.47
C GLN A 689 -10.72 5.12 -5.77
N ILE A 690 -10.63 5.63 -6.99
CA ILE A 690 -11.34 6.86 -7.38
C ILE A 690 -12.86 6.63 -7.32
N GLU A 691 -13.34 5.46 -7.76
CA GLU A 691 -14.76 5.10 -7.69
C GLU A 691 -15.28 4.97 -6.26
N SER A 692 -14.46 4.45 -5.37
CA SER A 692 -14.78 4.26 -3.94
C SER A 692 -14.44 5.47 -3.07
N GLY A 693 -13.91 6.56 -3.62
CA GLY A 693 -13.60 7.79 -2.88
C GLY A 693 -12.36 7.67 -1.99
N PHE A 694 -11.34 6.95 -2.43
CA PHE A 694 -10.05 6.75 -1.77
C PHE A 694 -10.14 6.23 -0.31
N PRO A 695 -10.81 5.08 -0.06
CA PRO A 695 -11.08 4.62 1.31
C PRO A 695 -9.85 4.06 2.05
N PHE A 696 -8.72 3.88 1.36
CA PHE A 696 -7.55 3.18 1.88
C PHE A 696 -6.27 4.05 1.90
N LEU A 697 -6.38 5.39 1.96
CA LEU A 697 -5.24 6.31 2.00
C LEU A 697 -4.32 6.10 3.23
N PRO A 698 -3.04 6.55 3.19
CA PRO A 698 -2.18 6.54 4.36
C PRO A 698 -2.80 7.32 5.50
N ALA A 699 -2.39 6.95 6.70
CA ALA A 699 -2.67 7.69 7.91
C ALA A 699 -2.56 9.21 7.69
N GLY A 700 -3.63 9.94 8.00
CA GLY A 700 -3.65 11.41 8.02
C GLY A 700 -3.98 12.05 6.69
N CYS A 701 -3.95 11.28 5.60
CA CYS A 701 -4.17 11.81 4.27
C CYS A 701 -5.66 11.74 3.89
N SER A 702 -6.14 12.77 3.20
CA SER A 702 -7.47 12.79 2.60
C SER A 702 -7.36 13.20 1.15
N MET A 703 -8.15 12.58 0.28
CA MET A 703 -8.20 12.93 -1.12
C MET A 703 -9.65 12.93 -1.58
N GLN A 704 -10.05 14.05 -2.19
CA GLN A 704 -11.41 14.29 -2.64
C GLN A 704 -11.35 14.87 -4.04
N LEU A 705 -12.13 14.30 -4.95
CA LEU A 705 -12.38 14.88 -6.26
C LEU A 705 -13.85 15.32 -6.28
N ASP A 706 -14.12 16.52 -6.76
CA ASP A 706 -15.51 16.88 -7.03
C ASP A 706 -16.11 15.97 -8.11
N ARG A 707 -17.43 16.04 -8.28
CA ARG A 707 -18.16 15.16 -9.20
C ARG A 707 -17.63 15.24 -10.64
N VAL A 708 -17.40 16.45 -11.14
CA VAL A 708 -17.02 16.69 -12.54
C VAL A 708 -15.56 16.32 -12.79
N ALA A 709 -14.67 16.66 -11.85
CA ALA A 709 -13.27 16.27 -11.86
C ALA A 709 -13.13 14.73 -11.80
N ARG A 710 -13.90 14.07 -10.94
CA ARG A 710 -13.94 12.60 -10.84
C ARG A 710 -14.38 11.96 -12.16
N GLU A 711 -15.46 12.42 -12.77
CA GLU A 711 -15.94 11.92 -14.06
C GLU A 711 -14.91 12.15 -15.17
N THR A 712 -14.27 13.32 -15.21
CA THR A 712 -13.23 13.67 -16.18
C THR A 712 -12.01 12.75 -16.06
N VAL A 713 -11.53 12.54 -14.83
CA VAL A 713 -10.42 11.64 -14.54
C VAL A 713 -10.78 10.20 -14.90
N LEU A 714 -11.95 9.69 -14.48
CA LEU A 714 -12.37 8.31 -14.79
C LEU A 714 -12.52 8.08 -16.29
N ARG A 715 -13.10 9.04 -17.02
CA ARG A 715 -13.19 8.99 -18.48
C ARG A 715 -11.80 8.92 -19.11
N ASN A 716 -10.88 9.81 -18.74
CA ASN A 716 -9.50 9.75 -19.23
C ASN A 716 -8.80 8.43 -18.86
N LEU A 717 -9.01 7.91 -17.65
CA LEU A 717 -8.51 6.61 -17.21
C LEU A 717 -9.13 5.43 -17.97
N ARG A 718 -10.27 5.59 -18.64
CA ARG A 718 -10.86 4.56 -19.50
C ARG A 718 -10.47 4.75 -20.97
N GLU A 719 -10.28 5.99 -21.41
CA GLU A 719 -9.98 6.36 -22.79
C GLU A 719 -8.48 6.38 -23.14
N SER A 720 -7.58 6.62 -22.18
CA SER A 720 -6.11 6.68 -22.37
C SER A 720 -5.45 5.34 -22.69
N ILE A 721 -6.22 4.40 -23.25
CA ILE A 721 -5.79 3.11 -23.80
C ILE A 721 -4.80 3.37 -24.93
N ARG A 722 -3.50 3.34 -24.61
CA ARG A 722 -2.46 2.96 -25.58
C ARG A 722 -2.52 1.46 -25.91
N SER A 723 -3.31 0.69 -25.15
CA SER A 723 -3.36 -0.77 -25.18
C SER A 723 -4.25 -1.33 -26.31
N GLY A 724 -4.03 -0.87 -27.53
CA GLY A 724 -4.33 -1.66 -28.72
C GLY A 724 -3.07 -2.39 -29.17
N LEU A 725 -3.22 -3.56 -29.78
CA LEU A 725 -2.11 -4.25 -30.45
C LEU A 725 -1.45 -3.35 -31.52
N ARG A 726 -2.25 -2.53 -32.21
CA ARG A 726 -1.80 -1.61 -33.27
C ARG A 726 -0.83 -0.51 -32.78
N PRO A 727 -1.13 0.29 -31.75
CA PRO A 727 -0.16 1.23 -31.17
C PRO A 727 1.15 0.56 -30.71
N MET A 728 1.08 -0.60 -30.06
CA MET A 728 2.28 -1.33 -29.63
C MET A 728 3.12 -1.81 -30.81
N VAL A 729 2.48 -2.28 -31.87
CA VAL A 729 3.15 -2.64 -33.13
C VAL A 729 3.84 -1.42 -33.75
N ALA A 730 3.19 -0.26 -33.75
CA ALA A 730 3.78 0.97 -34.28
C ALA A 730 4.99 1.43 -33.44
N GLU A 731 4.89 1.35 -32.11
CA GLU A 731 5.99 1.65 -31.19
C GLU A 731 7.15 0.66 -31.36
N LEU A 732 6.87 -0.63 -31.45
CA LEU A 732 7.91 -1.64 -31.67
C LEU A 732 8.65 -1.40 -33.00
N ARG A 733 7.93 -0.99 -34.05
CA ARG A 733 8.54 -0.60 -35.34
C ARG A 733 9.39 0.66 -35.24
N SER A 734 9.04 1.63 -34.39
CA SER A 734 9.82 2.86 -34.22
C SER A 734 11.13 2.61 -33.46
N ILE A 735 11.15 1.61 -32.56
CA ILE A 735 12.33 1.27 -31.76
C ILE A 735 13.40 0.53 -32.57
N GLY A 736 13.01 -0.33 -33.53
CA GLY A 736 13.94 -0.96 -34.50
C GLY A 736 13.79 -2.48 -34.67
N HIS A 737 14.67 -3.09 -35.46
CA HIS A 737 14.51 -4.48 -35.97
C HIS A 737 15.03 -5.61 -35.08
N ARG A 738 15.70 -5.32 -33.95
CA ARG A 738 16.27 -6.31 -33.02
C ARG A 738 16.11 -5.84 -31.58
N VAL A 739 14.88 -5.90 -31.08
CA VAL A 739 14.52 -5.48 -29.73
C VAL A 739 14.12 -6.72 -28.95
N THR A 740 14.67 -6.91 -27.76
CA THR A 740 14.25 -7.94 -26.81
C THR A 740 13.03 -7.48 -26.02
N LEU A 741 12.31 -8.41 -25.38
CA LEU A 741 11.18 -8.10 -24.52
C LEU A 741 11.55 -7.05 -23.45
N GLY A 742 12.69 -7.24 -22.77
CA GLY A 742 13.18 -6.33 -21.74
C GLY A 742 13.40 -4.91 -22.28
N GLU A 743 14.10 -4.77 -23.40
CA GLU A 743 14.35 -3.48 -24.04
C GLU A 743 13.06 -2.80 -24.51
N PHE A 744 12.09 -3.57 -24.99
CA PHE A 744 10.80 -3.03 -25.40
C PHE A 744 9.98 -2.51 -24.21
N LEU A 745 9.89 -3.28 -23.11
CA LEU A 745 9.21 -2.85 -21.89
C LEU A 745 9.78 -1.52 -21.38
N GLU A 746 11.11 -1.41 -21.36
CA GLU A 746 11.82 -0.20 -20.91
C GLU A 746 11.57 1.00 -21.83
N ARG A 747 11.77 0.85 -23.14
CA ARG A 747 11.69 1.97 -24.09
C ARG A 747 10.27 2.44 -24.36
N ALA A 748 9.30 1.51 -24.40
CA ALA A 748 7.90 1.84 -24.66
C ALA A 748 7.13 2.23 -23.39
N GLY A 749 7.70 2.03 -22.19
CA GLY A 749 7.04 2.31 -20.91
C GLY A 749 5.79 1.46 -20.72
N VAL A 750 5.86 0.18 -21.09
CA VAL A 750 4.75 -0.79 -21.03
C VAL A 750 5.11 -1.91 -20.04
N GLU A 751 4.09 -2.45 -19.37
CA GLU A 751 4.29 -3.55 -18.42
C GLU A 751 4.07 -4.92 -19.06
N LEU A 752 4.54 -5.99 -18.41
CA LEU A 752 4.32 -7.37 -18.87
C LEU A 752 2.82 -7.65 -19.05
N ASP A 753 1.97 -7.19 -18.14
CA ASP A 753 0.51 -7.36 -18.21
C ASP A 753 -0.13 -6.69 -19.44
N ASP A 754 0.50 -5.65 -20.00
CA ASP A 754 0.03 -4.97 -21.20
C ASP A 754 0.24 -5.84 -22.46
N ILE A 755 1.27 -6.68 -22.45
CA ILE A 755 1.62 -7.63 -23.54
C ILE A 755 0.86 -8.96 -23.34
N TYR A 756 0.87 -9.51 -22.13
CA TYR A 756 0.40 -10.87 -21.80
C TYR A 756 -1.09 -10.93 -21.41
N ARG A 757 -1.95 -10.47 -22.31
CA ARG A 757 -3.38 -10.28 -22.00
C ARG A 757 -4.19 -11.58 -21.93
N PRO A 758 -5.31 -11.59 -21.16
CA PRO A 758 -6.25 -12.71 -21.10
C PRO A 758 -6.77 -13.20 -22.45
N GLN A 759 -6.94 -12.27 -23.41
CA GLN A 759 -7.50 -12.48 -24.75
C GLN A 759 -6.47 -12.94 -25.80
N GLY A 760 -5.29 -13.43 -25.38
CA GLY A 760 -4.31 -14.07 -26.28
C GLY A 760 -3.18 -13.15 -26.78
N GLY A 761 -2.62 -12.33 -25.89
CA GLY A 761 -1.42 -11.55 -26.17
C GLY A 761 -0.13 -12.30 -25.81
N SER A 762 0.91 -12.17 -26.64
CA SER A 762 2.25 -12.69 -26.41
C SER A 762 3.30 -11.81 -27.08
N TRP A 763 4.54 -11.90 -26.62
CA TRP A 763 5.65 -11.14 -27.20
C TRP A 763 5.94 -11.61 -28.64
N THR A 764 5.93 -12.92 -28.90
CA THR A 764 6.10 -13.50 -30.25
C THR A 764 5.09 -12.94 -31.22
N ARG A 765 3.82 -12.83 -30.80
CA ARG A 765 2.76 -12.29 -31.65
C ARG A 765 3.00 -10.83 -31.99
N LEU A 766 3.42 -10.03 -31.00
CA LEU A 766 3.69 -8.61 -31.21
C LEU A 766 4.85 -8.38 -32.19
N VAL A 767 5.95 -9.12 -32.03
CA VAL A 767 7.11 -9.11 -32.94
C VAL A 767 6.70 -9.52 -34.35
N ARG A 768 5.88 -10.58 -34.48
CA ARG A 768 5.38 -11.09 -35.76
C ARG A 768 4.49 -10.06 -36.47
N GLU A 769 3.57 -9.41 -35.77
CA GLU A 769 2.70 -8.39 -36.35
C GLU A 769 3.44 -7.08 -36.69
N ALA A 770 4.54 -6.80 -35.98
CA ALA A 770 5.46 -5.73 -36.35
C ALA A 770 6.25 -6.02 -37.62
N GLY A 771 6.25 -7.27 -38.11
CA GLY A 771 7.01 -7.68 -39.29
C GLY A 771 8.51 -7.80 -39.00
N LEU A 772 8.89 -8.02 -37.74
CA LEU A 772 10.27 -8.11 -37.31
C LEU A 772 10.65 -9.59 -37.15
N GLY A 773 11.84 -9.98 -37.63
CA GLY A 773 12.41 -11.30 -37.36
C GLY A 773 13.00 -11.33 -35.94
N ARG A 774 12.95 -12.49 -35.28
CA ARG A 774 13.60 -12.63 -33.96
C ARG A 774 15.12 -12.67 -34.09
N PRO A 775 15.86 -12.00 -33.20
CA PRO A 775 17.31 -12.15 -33.14
C PRO A 775 17.67 -13.58 -32.72
N SER A 776 18.25 -14.35 -33.64
CA SER A 776 18.84 -15.66 -33.33
C SER A 776 20.17 -15.46 -32.58
N VAL A 777 20.25 -15.94 -31.34
CA VAL A 777 21.44 -15.81 -30.46
C VAL A 777 22.61 -16.71 -30.91
N ALA A 778 22.44 -17.53 -31.95
CA ALA A 778 23.44 -18.51 -32.40
C ALA A 778 24.68 -17.93 -33.13
N GLN A 779 24.97 -16.63 -33.04
CA GLN A 779 26.13 -16.02 -33.73
C GLN A 779 27.14 -15.31 -32.80
N VAL A 780 27.03 -15.45 -31.48
CA VAL A 780 28.03 -14.92 -30.54
C VAL A 780 28.48 -15.99 -29.56
N ALA A 781 29.20 -17.00 -30.04
CA ALA A 781 30.10 -17.83 -29.23
C ALA A 781 31.11 -18.53 -30.13
N ASP A 782 32.39 -18.40 -29.79
CA ASP A 782 33.56 -18.95 -30.45
C ASP A 782 33.43 -20.44 -30.83
N GLY A 783 33.82 -20.75 -32.07
CA GLY A 783 34.86 -21.75 -32.36
C GLY A 783 34.74 -23.18 -31.86
N SER A 784 33.58 -23.69 -31.46
CA SER A 784 33.42 -25.12 -31.11
C SER A 784 32.59 -25.88 -32.15
N ALA A 785 33.22 -26.90 -32.72
CA ALA A 785 32.70 -27.76 -33.76
C ALA A 785 31.64 -28.74 -33.21
N PHE A 786 30.36 -28.39 -33.29
CA PHE A 786 29.25 -29.35 -33.36
C PHE A 786 28.08 -28.72 -34.13
N SER A 787 28.15 -28.79 -35.46
CA SER A 787 26.98 -28.54 -36.32
C SER A 787 26.09 -29.78 -36.31
N VAL A 788 25.00 -29.76 -35.55
CA VAL A 788 23.89 -30.70 -35.73
C VAL A 788 22.97 -30.13 -36.80
N SER A 789 22.70 -30.89 -37.86
CA SER A 789 21.83 -30.49 -38.97
C SER A 789 20.41 -30.20 -38.47
N ALA A 790 19.93 -28.98 -38.73
CA ALA A 790 18.62 -28.49 -38.34
C ALA A 790 17.44 -29.08 -39.17
N SER A 791 17.58 -30.29 -39.72
CA SER A 791 16.63 -30.85 -40.70
C SER A 791 15.50 -31.71 -40.10
N ASP A 792 15.57 -32.12 -38.83
CA ASP A 792 14.67 -33.17 -38.31
C ASP A 792 13.67 -32.72 -37.23
N VAL A 793 13.60 -31.42 -36.91
CA VAL A 793 12.60 -30.90 -35.97
C VAL A 793 11.45 -30.27 -36.76
N ARG A 794 10.36 -31.01 -36.95
CA ARG A 794 9.09 -30.45 -37.44
C ARG A 794 8.62 -29.40 -36.44
N GLU A 795 8.59 -28.13 -36.86
CA GLU A 795 7.95 -27.08 -36.07
C GLU A 795 6.48 -27.46 -35.80
N PRO A 796 5.96 -27.21 -34.58
CA PRO A 796 4.57 -27.52 -34.27
C PRO A 796 3.63 -26.72 -35.16
N ASP A 797 2.41 -27.22 -35.35
CA ASP A 797 1.40 -26.45 -36.08
C ASP A 797 1.10 -25.13 -35.35
N ARG A 798 0.70 -24.13 -36.13
CA ARG A 798 0.46 -22.77 -35.62
C ARG A 798 -0.54 -22.74 -34.45
N THR A 799 -1.52 -23.64 -34.46
CA THR A 799 -2.50 -23.80 -33.38
C THR A 799 -1.85 -24.19 -32.05
N THR A 800 -0.91 -25.15 -32.08
CA THR A 800 -0.18 -25.59 -30.89
C THR A 800 0.73 -24.50 -30.36
N GLU A 801 1.44 -23.80 -31.26
CA GLU A 801 2.29 -22.67 -30.88
C GLU A 801 1.47 -21.56 -30.18
N GLU A 802 0.36 -21.14 -30.78
CA GLU A 802 -0.52 -20.10 -30.21
C GLU A 802 -1.13 -20.53 -28.87
N ALA A 803 -1.44 -21.82 -28.69
CA ALA A 803 -1.93 -22.36 -27.41
C ALA A 803 -0.89 -22.30 -26.29
N LEU A 804 0.39 -22.61 -26.59
CA LEU A 804 1.51 -22.49 -25.65
C LEU A 804 1.74 -21.02 -25.28
N LEU A 805 1.83 -20.14 -26.29
CA LEU A 805 2.04 -18.70 -26.12
C LEU A 805 0.94 -18.05 -25.26
N GLY A 806 -0.33 -18.41 -25.47
CA GLY A 806 -1.45 -17.90 -24.68
C GLY A 806 -1.41 -18.26 -23.18
N ARG A 807 -0.56 -19.23 -22.79
CA ARG A 807 -0.39 -19.68 -21.40
C ARG A 807 0.86 -19.14 -20.75
N VAL A 808 1.79 -18.54 -21.49
CA VAL A 808 3.02 -17.93 -20.94
C VAL A 808 2.72 -16.91 -19.84
N ARG A 809 1.59 -16.19 -19.94
CA ARG A 809 1.11 -15.26 -18.90
C ARG A 809 0.97 -15.86 -17.49
N ARG A 810 0.87 -17.19 -17.39
CA ARG A 810 0.75 -17.91 -16.10
C ARG A 810 2.08 -18.04 -15.38
N LEU A 811 3.17 -17.58 -15.98
CA LEU A 811 4.53 -17.62 -15.41
C LEU A 811 4.99 -16.24 -14.92
N LEU A 812 4.19 -15.18 -15.09
CA LEU A 812 4.60 -13.80 -14.76
C LEU A 812 4.88 -13.59 -13.26
N HIS A 813 4.43 -14.49 -12.40
CA HIS A 813 4.69 -14.45 -10.96
C HIS A 813 6.02 -15.07 -10.55
N MET A 814 6.74 -15.74 -11.46
CA MET A 814 7.94 -16.50 -11.12
C MET A 814 9.08 -15.56 -10.70
N ASP A 815 9.61 -15.77 -9.51
CA ASP A 815 10.68 -15.00 -8.87
C ASP A 815 11.72 -15.92 -8.17
N ASP A 816 11.59 -17.25 -8.30
CA ASP A 816 12.62 -18.20 -7.86
C ASP A 816 13.82 -18.16 -8.80
N VAL A 817 14.88 -17.46 -8.37
CA VAL A 817 16.13 -17.30 -9.14
C VAL A 817 16.74 -18.63 -9.57
N THR A 818 16.78 -19.63 -8.67
CA THR A 818 17.37 -20.95 -8.94
C THR A 818 16.59 -21.66 -10.05
N ARG A 819 15.26 -21.64 -9.97
CA ARG A 819 14.37 -22.23 -10.97
C ARG A 819 14.48 -21.49 -12.30
N ILE A 820 14.47 -20.15 -12.28
CA ILE A 820 14.57 -19.31 -13.48
C ILE A 820 15.89 -19.59 -14.22
N GLN A 821 17.02 -19.57 -13.51
CA GLN A 821 18.34 -19.82 -14.09
C GLN A 821 18.44 -21.21 -14.72
N PHE A 822 17.94 -22.24 -14.02
CA PHE A 822 17.93 -23.60 -14.55
C PHE A 822 17.05 -23.73 -15.81
N LEU A 823 15.80 -23.24 -15.76
CA LEU A 823 14.88 -23.34 -16.89
C LEU A 823 15.40 -22.55 -18.11
N ARG A 824 15.94 -21.34 -17.88
CA ARG A 824 16.59 -20.54 -18.92
C ARG A 824 17.74 -21.29 -19.58
N GLY A 825 18.63 -21.88 -18.78
CA GLY A 825 19.75 -22.69 -19.29
C GLY A 825 19.29 -23.91 -20.07
N ALA A 826 18.26 -24.62 -19.61
CA ALA A 826 17.69 -25.76 -20.31
C ALA A 826 17.10 -25.37 -21.68
N LEU A 827 16.38 -24.24 -21.75
CA LEU A 827 15.75 -23.75 -22.98
C LEU A 827 16.74 -23.30 -24.06
N GLN A 828 17.99 -22.99 -23.69
CA GLN A 828 19.07 -22.66 -24.63
C GLN A 828 19.55 -23.87 -25.44
N LEU A 829 19.34 -25.10 -24.94
CA LEU A 829 19.78 -26.31 -25.64
C LEU A 829 18.96 -26.51 -26.93
N GLY A 830 19.65 -26.82 -28.04
CA GLY A 830 19.02 -27.09 -29.33
C GLY A 830 18.18 -28.37 -29.33
N ALA A 831 18.51 -29.32 -28.46
CA ALA A 831 17.80 -30.58 -28.25
C ALA A 831 17.26 -30.68 -26.82
N VAL A 832 16.30 -31.59 -26.61
CA VAL A 832 15.75 -31.90 -25.29
C VAL A 832 16.90 -32.28 -24.33
N PRO A 833 16.96 -31.72 -23.11
CA PRO A 833 17.97 -32.09 -22.13
C PRO A 833 17.89 -33.58 -21.81
N PRO A 834 19.02 -34.25 -21.51
CA PRO A 834 19.03 -35.67 -21.17
C PRO A 834 18.30 -35.91 -19.85
N VAL A 835 16.98 -36.16 -19.91
CA VAL A 835 16.07 -36.22 -18.77
C VAL A 835 16.51 -37.26 -17.73
N ALA A 836 17.08 -38.38 -18.19
CA ALA A 836 17.58 -39.45 -17.33
C ALA A 836 18.78 -39.05 -16.47
N GLN A 837 19.50 -37.98 -16.83
CA GLN A 837 20.67 -37.47 -16.09
C GLN A 837 20.32 -36.31 -15.15
N LEU A 838 19.06 -35.83 -15.18
CA LEU A 838 18.61 -34.76 -14.30
C LEU A 838 18.33 -35.33 -12.90
N SER A 839 18.70 -34.55 -11.88
CA SER A 839 18.21 -34.81 -10.52
C SER A 839 16.69 -34.73 -10.48
N ILE A 840 16.06 -35.40 -9.50
CA ILE A 840 14.61 -35.39 -9.32
C ILE A 840 14.10 -33.95 -9.17
N ALA A 841 14.81 -33.09 -8.41
CA ALA A 841 14.50 -31.67 -8.28
C ALA A 841 14.45 -30.94 -9.64
N LYS A 842 15.48 -31.11 -10.49
CA LYS A 842 15.54 -30.49 -11.84
C LYS A 842 14.45 -31.02 -12.76
N ARG A 843 14.14 -32.32 -12.68
CA ARG A 843 13.02 -32.92 -13.43
C ARG A 843 11.67 -32.33 -13.00
N ARG A 844 11.44 -32.17 -11.70
CA ARG A 844 10.22 -31.54 -11.14
C ARG A 844 10.08 -30.07 -11.56
N MET A 845 11.18 -29.32 -11.67
CA MET A 845 11.16 -27.95 -12.22
C MET A 845 10.67 -27.92 -13.68
N LEU A 846 11.17 -28.83 -14.54
CA LEU A 846 10.71 -28.95 -15.92
C LEU A 846 9.24 -29.42 -16.01
N GLU A 847 8.87 -30.41 -15.20
CA GLU A 847 7.50 -30.91 -15.16
C GLU A 847 6.52 -29.82 -14.72
N SER A 848 6.91 -29.03 -13.72
CA SER A 848 6.14 -27.87 -13.27
C SER A 848 5.93 -26.84 -14.39
N LEU A 849 6.97 -26.52 -15.16
CA LEU A 849 6.83 -25.66 -16.34
C LEU A 849 5.82 -26.25 -17.35
N LEU A 850 5.96 -27.53 -17.69
CA LEU A 850 5.08 -28.22 -18.64
C LEU A 850 3.64 -28.30 -18.13
N MET A 851 3.40 -28.46 -16.83
CA MET A 851 2.06 -28.43 -16.24
C MET A 851 1.40 -27.05 -16.37
N THR A 852 2.20 -25.98 -16.32
CA THR A 852 1.71 -24.60 -16.43
C THR A 852 1.36 -24.20 -17.87
N ILE A 853 2.27 -24.47 -18.83
CA ILE A 853 2.13 -24.02 -20.23
C ILE A 853 1.79 -25.13 -21.23
N GLY A 854 2.16 -26.38 -20.93
CA GLY A 854 1.96 -27.53 -21.80
C GLY A 854 0.50 -28.01 -21.88
N PRO A 855 0.24 -29.20 -22.46
CA PRO A 855 -1.10 -29.71 -22.71
C PRO A 855 -1.93 -29.86 -21.42
N ARG A 856 -3.24 -29.65 -21.53
CA ARG A 856 -4.17 -29.74 -20.38
C ARG A 856 -4.56 -31.18 -20.05
N GLU A 857 -4.54 -32.03 -21.06
CA GLU A 857 -4.84 -33.46 -20.94
C GLU A 857 -3.63 -34.20 -20.40
N GLU A 858 -3.89 -35.35 -19.76
CA GLU A 858 -2.82 -36.21 -19.27
C GLU A 858 -1.94 -36.68 -20.43
N CYS A 859 -0.63 -36.57 -20.26
CA CYS A 859 0.31 -36.95 -21.29
C CYS A 859 1.63 -37.47 -20.69
N ALA A 860 2.42 -38.14 -21.53
CA ALA A 860 3.75 -38.55 -21.15
C ALA A 860 4.69 -37.33 -21.09
N PHE A 861 5.56 -37.28 -20.08
CA PHE A 861 6.58 -36.25 -19.93
C PHE A 861 7.41 -36.06 -21.21
N ASP A 862 7.86 -37.16 -21.82
CA ASP A 862 8.67 -37.13 -23.03
C ASP A 862 7.93 -36.52 -24.23
N ALA A 863 6.61 -36.72 -24.33
CA ALA A 863 5.81 -36.10 -25.39
C ALA A 863 5.65 -34.59 -25.16
N ALA A 864 5.35 -34.18 -23.93
CA ALA A 864 5.16 -32.77 -23.58
C ALA A 864 6.47 -31.96 -23.71
N ILE A 865 7.59 -32.52 -23.27
CA ILE A 865 8.89 -31.84 -23.38
C ILE A 865 9.32 -31.72 -24.84
N GLN A 866 9.10 -32.74 -25.67
CA GLN A 866 9.38 -32.68 -27.10
C GLN A 866 8.53 -31.61 -27.81
N GLN A 867 7.25 -31.50 -27.45
CA GLN A 867 6.35 -30.46 -27.98
C GLN A 867 6.84 -29.04 -27.65
N LEU A 868 7.35 -28.81 -26.43
CA LEU A 868 7.93 -27.51 -26.08
C LEU A 868 9.26 -27.26 -26.81
N TRP A 869 10.09 -28.29 -26.97
CA TRP A 869 11.40 -28.16 -27.62
C TRP A 869 11.32 -27.95 -29.13
N SER A 870 10.30 -28.49 -29.79
CA SER A 870 10.02 -28.19 -31.20
C SER A 870 9.47 -26.77 -31.42
N ALA A 871 8.84 -26.18 -30.39
CA ALA A 871 8.31 -24.81 -30.43
C ALA A 871 9.41 -23.74 -30.22
N ARG A 872 10.28 -23.54 -31.21
CA ARG A 872 11.42 -22.61 -31.11
C ARG A 872 11.05 -21.20 -30.62
N SER A 873 10.00 -20.61 -31.20
CA SER A 873 9.50 -19.28 -30.81
C SER A 873 9.00 -19.25 -29.36
N VAL A 874 8.31 -20.28 -28.88
CA VAL A 874 7.89 -20.35 -27.48
C VAL A 874 9.11 -20.38 -26.57
N ARG A 875 10.15 -21.15 -26.90
CA ARG A 875 11.39 -21.21 -26.12
C ARG A 875 12.13 -19.88 -26.07
N GLU A 876 12.25 -19.21 -27.20
CA GLU A 876 12.88 -17.88 -27.28
C GLU A 876 12.10 -16.86 -26.44
N GLU A 877 10.77 -16.88 -26.48
CA GLU A 877 9.93 -16.00 -25.66
C GLU A 877 10.08 -16.28 -24.16
N LEU A 878 10.05 -17.56 -23.77
CA LEU A 878 10.25 -17.95 -22.37
C LEU A 878 11.62 -17.51 -21.86
N ARG A 879 12.66 -17.59 -22.69
CA ARG A 879 14.01 -17.15 -22.31
C ARG A 879 14.05 -15.64 -22.06
N GLU A 880 13.52 -14.84 -22.97
CA GLU A 880 13.44 -13.38 -22.80
C GLU A 880 12.54 -12.99 -21.62
N LEU A 881 11.44 -13.71 -21.39
CA LEU A 881 10.60 -13.52 -20.21
C LEU A 881 11.37 -13.83 -18.92
N PHE A 882 12.09 -14.95 -18.87
CA PHE A 882 12.89 -15.35 -17.72
C PHE A 882 14.03 -14.37 -17.43
N ASP A 883 14.64 -13.76 -18.44
CA ASP A 883 15.60 -12.66 -18.25
C ASP A 883 14.93 -11.45 -17.57
N VAL A 884 13.70 -11.10 -17.97
CA VAL A 884 12.94 -10.01 -17.33
C VAL A 884 12.50 -10.37 -15.91
N LEU A 885 12.06 -11.61 -15.67
CA LEU A 885 11.56 -12.06 -14.37
C LEU A 885 12.68 -12.23 -13.33
N GLU A 886 13.83 -12.81 -13.72
CA GLU A 886 15.00 -12.87 -12.85
C GLU A 886 15.40 -11.47 -12.39
N ASP A 887 15.43 -10.53 -13.32
CA ASP A 887 15.83 -9.18 -12.98
C ASP A 887 14.83 -8.46 -12.07
N ARG A 888 13.52 -8.71 -12.25
CA ARG A 888 12.46 -8.17 -11.39
C ARG A 888 12.42 -8.78 -9.98
N THR A 889 13.25 -9.80 -9.68
CA THR A 889 13.24 -10.48 -8.37
C THR A 889 13.77 -9.57 -7.26
N ARG A 890 12.92 -9.32 -6.26
CA ARG A 890 13.17 -8.36 -5.15
C ARG A 890 13.63 -9.01 -3.85
N HIS A 891 13.46 -10.32 -3.72
CA HIS A 891 13.76 -11.05 -2.49
C HIS A 891 15.00 -11.91 -2.66
N ARG A 892 15.73 -12.10 -1.56
CA ARG A 892 16.67 -13.21 -1.48
C ARG A 892 15.86 -14.51 -1.37
N THR A 893 16.04 -15.40 -2.34
CA THR A 893 15.29 -16.66 -2.43
C THR A 893 16.18 -17.90 -2.18
N PRO A 894 16.58 -18.19 -0.93
CA PRO A 894 17.42 -19.36 -0.66
C PRO A 894 16.63 -20.66 -0.87
N LEU A 895 17.29 -21.68 -1.40
CA LEU A 895 16.68 -23.00 -1.61
C LEU A 895 16.29 -23.64 -0.28
N LEU A 896 15.14 -24.33 -0.22
CA LEU A 896 14.64 -24.94 1.01
C LEU A 896 15.66 -25.89 1.65
N SER A 897 16.35 -26.70 0.85
CA SER A 897 17.38 -27.61 1.35
C SER A 897 18.50 -26.89 2.08
N ASP A 898 18.87 -25.68 1.67
CA ASP A 898 19.99 -24.92 2.24
C ASP A 898 19.62 -24.30 3.59
N VAL A 899 18.33 -24.06 3.80
CA VAL A 899 17.80 -23.45 5.02
C VAL A 899 17.38 -24.47 6.06
N MET A 900 17.36 -25.78 5.72
CA MET A 900 17.01 -26.86 6.64
C MET A 900 18.21 -27.31 7.48
N PRO A 901 17.99 -27.87 8.69
CA PRO A 901 19.07 -28.44 9.50
C PRO A 901 19.79 -29.53 8.73
N GLU A 902 21.10 -29.69 8.95
CA GLU A 902 21.95 -30.62 8.19
C GLU A 902 21.37 -32.04 8.13
N VAL A 903 20.87 -32.52 9.27
CA VAL A 903 20.26 -33.85 9.45
C VAL A 903 18.98 -34.05 8.60
N GLU A 904 18.32 -32.98 8.19
CA GLU A 904 17.07 -33.04 7.41
C GLU A 904 17.26 -32.66 5.94
N ARG A 905 18.41 -32.07 5.55
CA ARG A 905 18.62 -31.57 4.18
C ARG A 905 18.37 -32.61 3.11
N GLU A 906 18.82 -33.85 3.35
CA GLU A 906 18.64 -34.95 2.40
C GLU A 906 17.16 -35.22 2.08
N ARG A 907 16.25 -35.08 3.07
CA ARG A 907 14.81 -35.27 2.84
C ARG A 907 14.22 -34.23 1.90
N PHE A 908 14.82 -33.04 1.85
CA PHE A 908 14.36 -31.92 1.02
C PHE A 908 15.19 -31.74 -0.27
N ALA A 909 16.19 -32.58 -0.52
CA ALA A 909 17.06 -32.48 -1.70
C ALA A 909 16.28 -32.54 -3.03
N ASP A 910 15.17 -33.27 -3.05
CA ASP A 910 14.31 -33.42 -4.23
C ASP A 910 13.20 -32.37 -4.32
N VAL A 911 13.11 -31.42 -3.38
CA VAL A 911 12.07 -30.39 -3.31
C VAL A 911 12.60 -29.06 -3.86
N PRO A 912 12.28 -28.69 -5.11
CA PRO A 912 12.81 -27.49 -5.75
C PRO A 912 12.02 -26.23 -5.37
N LEU A 913 11.93 -25.91 -4.08
CA LEU A 913 11.26 -24.72 -3.58
C LEU A 913 12.25 -23.81 -2.87
N SER A 914 12.28 -22.54 -3.26
CA SER A 914 13.04 -21.49 -2.59
C SER A 914 12.16 -20.65 -1.68
N VAL A 915 12.64 -20.39 -0.45
CA VAL A 915 11.98 -19.50 0.52
C VAL A 915 11.91 -18.08 -0.04
N HIS A 916 10.85 -17.35 0.26
CA HIS A 916 10.48 -16.01 -0.23
C HIS A 916 10.12 -15.89 -1.72
N ALA A 917 10.17 -17.00 -2.46
CA ALA A 917 9.66 -17.05 -3.83
C ALA A 917 8.15 -17.39 -3.86
N THR A 918 7.56 -17.16 -5.03
CA THR A 918 6.12 -17.15 -5.28
C THR A 918 5.72 -18.31 -6.18
N TYR A 919 4.70 -19.05 -5.77
CA TYR A 919 4.24 -20.28 -6.42
C TYR A 919 2.73 -20.37 -6.45
N THR A 920 2.18 -20.83 -7.55
CA THR A 920 0.82 -21.36 -7.58
C THR A 920 0.76 -22.67 -6.79
N ARG A 921 -0.42 -23.01 -6.29
CA ARG A 921 -0.63 -24.29 -5.58
C ARG A 921 -0.23 -25.50 -6.43
N GLU A 922 -0.49 -25.45 -7.74
CA GLU A 922 -0.13 -26.53 -8.66
C GLU A 922 1.40 -26.71 -8.79
N GLU A 923 2.16 -25.61 -8.81
CA GLU A 923 3.62 -25.67 -8.82
C GLU A 923 4.18 -26.29 -7.52
N VAL A 924 3.61 -25.92 -6.37
CA VAL A 924 4.00 -26.52 -5.08
C VAL A 924 3.70 -28.02 -5.08
N LEU A 925 2.51 -28.44 -5.50
CA LEU A 925 2.15 -29.86 -5.55
C LEU A 925 3.04 -30.64 -6.52
N THR A 926 3.45 -30.04 -7.63
CA THR A 926 4.39 -30.66 -8.58
C THR A 926 5.80 -30.75 -7.99
N ALA A 927 6.27 -29.70 -7.29
CA ALA A 927 7.54 -29.71 -6.57
C ALA A 927 7.61 -30.77 -5.46
N LEU A 928 6.48 -31.13 -4.87
CA LEU A 928 6.36 -32.23 -3.90
C LEU A 928 6.17 -33.61 -4.56
N GLY A 929 5.99 -33.68 -5.88
CA GLY A 929 5.67 -34.92 -6.60
C GLY A 929 4.25 -35.43 -6.36
N GLN A 930 3.35 -34.59 -5.86
CA GLN A 930 1.92 -34.88 -5.65
C GLN A 930 1.08 -34.62 -6.91
N SER A 931 1.64 -33.93 -7.90
CA SER A 931 1.03 -33.70 -9.21
C SER A 931 2.05 -33.90 -10.31
N SER A 932 1.60 -34.40 -11.46
CA SER A 932 2.43 -34.71 -12.62
C SER A 932 1.62 -34.56 -13.91
N LEU A 933 2.28 -34.65 -15.06
CA LEU A 933 1.60 -34.66 -16.37
C LEU A 933 0.66 -35.86 -16.55
N ARG A 934 0.76 -36.88 -15.71
CA ARG A 934 -0.11 -38.07 -15.72
C ARG A 934 -1.24 -38.01 -14.69
N GLY A 935 -1.38 -36.90 -13.96
CA GLY A 935 -2.44 -36.77 -12.96
C GLY A 935 -2.25 -35.55 -12.07
N ARG A 936 -3.32 -34.76 -11.92
CA ARG A 936 -3.38 -33.56 -11.06
C ARG A 936 -3.99 -33.93 -9.71
N SER A 937 -3.37 -33.46 -8.62
CA SER A 937 -3.96 -33.61 -7.29
C SER A 937 -5.23 -32.76 -7.15
N SER A 938 -6.25 -33.32 -6.50
CA SER A 938 -7.51 -32.65 -6.17
C SER A 938 -7.47 -31.94 -4.82
N HIS A 939 -6.32 -31.86 -4.15
CA HIS A 939 -6.20 -31.26 -2.82
C HIS A 939 -6.59 -29.76 -2.83
N ARG A 940 -7.64 -29.43 -2.07
CA ARG A 940 -8.18 -28.06 -1.93
C ARG A 940 -8.08 -27.49 -0.52
N GLU A 941 -7.72 -28.32 0.46
CA GLU A 941 -7.68 -27.92 1.88
C GLU A 941 -6.48 -27.00 2.21
N GLY A 942 -6.54 -26.36 3.37
CA GLY A 942 -5.50 -25.45 3.85
C GLY A 942 -4.18 -26.16 4.22
N PRO A 943 -4.20 -27.18 5.10
CA PRO A 943 -3.01 -27.99 5.41
C PRO A 943 -2.87 -29.24 4.53
N LEU A 944 -1.65 -29.49 4.05
CA LEU A 944 -1.26 -30.72 3.33
C LEU A 944 -0.17 -31.47 4.11
N TRP A 945 -0.47 -32.69 4.55
CA TRP A 945 0.56 -33.60 5.08
C TRP A 945 1.31 -34.29 3.94
N HIS A 946 2.63 -34.18 3.93
CA HIS A 946 3.52 -34.82 2.96
C HIS A 946 4.42 -35.85 3.63
N GLU A 947 4.11 -37.13 3.43
CA GLU A 947 4.79 -38.26 4.08
C GLU A 947 6.31 -38.34 3.79
N PRO A 948 6.80 -38.23 2.53
CA PRO A 948 8.23 -38.37 2.22
C PRO A 948 9.12 -37.38 2.97
N THR A 949 8.64 -36.15 3.18
CA THR A 949 9.37 -35.11 3.92
C THR A 949 8.91 -35.00 5.38
N ARG A 950 7.91 -35.80 5.80
CA ARG A 950 7.23 -35.73 7.11
C ARG A 950 6.85 -34.29 7.47
N THR A 951 6.18 -33.60 6.56
CA THR A 951 5.95 -32.14 6.65
C THR A 951 4.47 -31.77 6.52
N ASP A 952 3.99 -30.87 7.37
CA ASP A 952 2.71 -30.17 7.18
C ASP A 952 2.93 -28.86 6.42
N TRP A 953 2.30 -28.72 5.25
CA TRP A 953 2.37 -27.54 4.39
C TRP A 953 1.10 -26.71 4.51
N PHE A 954 1.19 -25.49 5.04
CA PHE A 954 0.05 -24.62 5.26
C PHE A 954 -0.12 -23.62 4.11
N PHE A 955 -1.29 -23.59 3.50
CA PHE A 955 -1.69 -22.60 2.50
C PHE A 955 -2.68 -21.59 3.10
N VAL A 956 -2.18 -20.41 3.48
CA VAL A 956 -2.95 -19.36 4.15
C VAL A 956 -3.36 -18.27 3.17
N THR A 957 -4.65 -17.91 3.19
CA THR A 957 -5.17 -16.71 2.51
C THR A 957 -5.64 -15.74 3.58
N LEU A 958 -5.00 -14.58 3.66
CA LEU A 958 -5.24 -13.58 4.70
C LEU A 958 -6.64 -12.93 4.57
N GLU A 959 -7.04 -12.58 3.35
CA GLU A 959 -8.33 -11.98 3.03
C GLU A 959 -9.22 -12.99 2.27
N LYS A 960 -10.30 -13.45 2.91
CA LYS A 960 -11.19 -14.50 2.36
C LYS A 960 -12.37 -13.96 1.54
N SER A 961 -12.70 -12.66 1.66
CA SER A 961 -13.82 -11.99 0.98
C SER A 961 -13.30 -10.90 0.04
N GLU A 962 -13.78 -10.90 -1.20
CA GLU A 962 -13.40 -9.93 -2.25
C GLU A 962 -14.35 -8.71 -2.32
N ARG A 963 -15.56 -8.79 -1.73
CA ARG A 963 -16.61 -7.75 -1.87
C ARG A 963 -16.81 -6.87 -0.64
N TYR A 964 -16.68 -7.43 0.57
CA TYR A 964 -16.90 -6.73 1.83
C TYR A 964 -15.70 -6.90 2.75
N TYR A 965 -15.38 -5.85 3.50
CA TYR A 965 -14.53 -6.00 4.68
C TYR A 965 -15.28 -6.87 5.69
N SER A 966 -14.75 -8.06 5.98
CA SER A 966 -15.32 -8.99 6.97
C SER A 966 -14.35 -9.18 8.13
N PRO A 967 -14.58 -8.50 9.26
CA PRO A 967 -13.73 -8.59 10.45
C PRO A 967 -13.51 -10.03 10.92
N SER A 968 -14.57 -10.84 10.87
CA SER A 968 -14.60 -12.20 11.40
C SER A 968 -13.74 -13.22 10.62
N THR A 969 -13.24 -12.85 9.44
CA THR A 969 -12.40 -13.73 8.60
C THR A 969 -10.96 -13.24 8.43
N ARG A 970 -10.70 -11.94 8.63
CA ARG A 970 -9.40 -11.28 8.38
C ARG A 970 -8.36 -11.53 9.48
N TYR A 971 -8.79 -11.67 10.74
CA TYR A 971 -7.89 -11.77 11.90
C TYR A 971 -7.63 -13.19 12.40
N ARG A 972 -7.91 -14.21 11.59
CA ARG A 972 -7.65 -15.60 11.98
C ARG A 972 -6.19 -15.99 11.80
N ASP A 973 -5.58 -15.52 10.72
CA ASP A 973 -4.21 -15.85 10.34
C ASP A 973 -3.45 -14.54 10.08
N TYR A 974 -2.38 -14.28 10.81
CA TYR A 974 -1.66 -13.01 10.74
C TYR A 974 -0.24 -13.07 11.29
N ALA A 975 0.62 -12.15 10.84
CA ALA A 975 1.95 -11.95 11.40
C ALA A 975 1.92 -11.07 12.66
N ILE A 976 2.70 -11.45 13.68
CA ILE A 976 2.90 -10.66 14.91
C ILE A 976 4.18 -9.82 14.80
N SER A 977 5.24 -10.43 14.26
CA SER A 977 6.54 -9.81 13.99
C SER A 977 7.11 -10.43 12.71
N PRO A 978 8.22 -9.92 12.13
CA PRO A 978 8.84 -10.52 10.95
C PRO A 978 9.20 -12.01 11.11
N ASP A 979 9.35 -12.50 12.33
CA ASP A 979 9.69 -13.89 12.65
C ASP A 979 8.55 -14.65 13.36
N GLN A 980 7.38 -14.07 13.61
CA GLN A 980 6.27 -14.76 14.29
C GLN A 980 4.94 -14.66 13.54
N PHE A 981 4.24 -15.78 13.45
CA PHE A 981 2.98 -15.91 12.72
C PHE A 981 1.92 -16.65 13.54
N HIS A 982 0.76 -16.03 13.71
CA HIS A 982 -0.44 -16.62 14.29
C HIS A 982 -1.24 -17.35 13.22
N TRP A 983 -1.64 -18.59 13.49
CA TRP A 983 -2.43 -19.43 12.59
C TRP A 983 -3.57 -20.13 13.32
N GLU A 984 -4.77 -20.10 12.74
CA GLU A 984 -5.95 -20.82 13.24
C GLU A 984 -6.13 -22.16 12.49
N SER A 985 -6.18 -23.25 13.25
CA SER A 985 -6.41 -24.58 12.67
C SER A 985 -7.83 -24.78 12.13
N GLN A 986 -8.03 -25.82 11.31
CA GLN A 986 -9.36 -26.20 10.84
C GLN A 986 -10.31 -26.48 12.03
N SER A 987 -11.61 -26.17 11.88
CA SER A 987 -12.64 -26.20 12.95
C SER A 987 -12.86 -27.55 13.66
N ARG A 988 -12.24 -28.64 13.19
CA ARG A 988 -12.28 -29.98 13.79
C ARG A 988 -10.98 -30.36 14.52
N THR A 989 -9.90 -29.62 14.32
CA THR A 989 -8.60 -29.88 14.96
C THR A 989 -8.65 -29.44 16.42
N ARG A 990 -8.30 -30.37 17.31
CA ARG A 990 -8.21 -30.13 18.75
C ARG A 990 -6.85 -30.52 19.28
N GLU A 991 -6.46 -29.97 20.42
CA GLU A 991 -5.16 -30.24 21.06
C GLU A 991 -4.90 -31.74 21.20
N ALA A 992 -5.89 -32.51 21.68
CA ALA A 992 -5.78 -33.95 21.89
C ALA A 992 -5.91 -34.79 20.59
N SER A 993 -6.15 -34.17 19.43
CA SER A 993 -6.23 -34.91 18.16
C SER A 993 -4.84 -35.33 17.67
N PRO A 994 -4.72 -36.42 16.87
CA PRO A 994 -3.44 -36.82 16.30
C PRO A 994 -2.72 -35.67 15.55
N THR A 995 -3.49 -34.87 14.81
CA THR A 995 -3.00 -33.68 14.09
C THR A 995 -2.56 -32.57 15.04
N GLY A 996 -3.36 -32.23 16.05
CA GLY A 996 -2.99 -31.21 17.05
C GLY A 996 -1.73 -31.58 17.82
N GLN A 997 -1.62 -32.86 18.23
CA GLN A 997 -0.42 -33.41 18.87
C GLN A 997 0.80 -33.41 17.94
N ARG A 998 0.60 -33.60 16.63
CA ARG A 998 1.69 -33.48 15.65
C ARG A 998 2.19 -32.04 15.54
N TYR A 999 1.31 -31.04 15.53
CA TYR A 999 1.71 -29.63 15.49
C TYR A 999 2.50 -29.20 16.73
N ILE A 1000 1.99 -29.53 17.93
CA ILE A 1000 2.62 -29.15 19.21
C ILE A 1000 4.01 -29.81 19.35
N HIS A 1001 4.09 -31.11 19.06
CA HIS A 1001 5.31 -31.91 19.25
C HIS A 1001 6.08 -32.14 17.95
N HIS A 1002 5.96 -31.26 16.95
CA HIS A 1002 6.50 -31.51 15.61
C HIS A 1002 8.02 -31.76 15.62
N ALA A 1003 8.79 -30.94 16.36
CA ALA A 1003 10.24 -31.05 16.47
C ALA A 1003 10.68 -32.34 17.16
N GLU A 1004 10.04 -32.70 18.29
CA GLU A 1004 10.30 -33.97 19.01
C GLU A 1004 9.99 -35.20 18.14
N ARG A 1005 8.97 -35.09 17.28
CA ARG A 1005 8.53 -36.15 16.37
C ARG A 1005 9.31 -36.17 15.05
N GLY A 1006 10.29 -35.28 14.86
CA GLY A 1006 11.06 -35.16 13.62
C GLY A 1006 10.21 -34.86 12.39
N SER A 1007 9.12 -34.11 12.58
CA SER A 1007 8.22 -33.60 11.53
C SER A 1007 8.36 -32.09 11.39
N ASN A 1008 8.08 -31.58 10.20
CA ASN A 1008 8.31 -30.19 9.83
C ASN A 1008 7.01 -29.46 9.54
N VAL A 1009 7.01 -28.13 9.65
CA VAL A 1009 5.86 -27.27 9.32
C VAL A 1009 6.32 -26.14 8.41
N MET A 1010 5.61 -25.93 7.31
CA MET A 1010 5.96 -25.00 6.24
C MET A 1010 4.81 -24.03 5.97
N LEU A 1011 5.11 -22.76 5.70
CA LEU A 1011 4.09 -21.73 5.50
C LEU A 1011 4.12 -21.11 4.11
N PHE A 1012 2.97 -21.14 3.43
CA PHE A 1012 2.66 -20.38 2.22
C PHE A 1012 1.57 -19.35 2.54
N VAL A 1013 1.79 -18.09 2.17
CA VAL A 1013 0.83 -17.01 2.40
C VAL A 1013 0.48 -16.32 1.09
N ARG A 1014 -0.78 -15.92 0.94
CA ARG A 1014 -1.21 -14.95 -0.06
C ARG A 1014 -2.19 -13.97 0.55
N ARG A 1015 -2.28 -12.78 -0.04
CA ARG A 1015 -3.22 -11.75 0.40
C ARG A 1015 -4.67 -12.17 0.17
N THR A 1016 -5.07 -12.38 -1.08
CA THR A 1016 -6.45 -12.77 -1.44
C THR A 1016 -6.46 -13.91 -2.48
N ASN A 1017 -7.62 -14.51 -2.71
CA ASN A 1017 -7.78 -15.63 -3.62
C ASN A 1017 -7.66 -15.22 -5.09
N LYS A 1018 -8.30 -14.12 -5.49
CA LYS A 1018 -8.22 -13.57 -6.85
C LYS A 1018 -8.10 -12.05 -6.84
N LEU A 1019 -7.43 -11.52 -7.85
CA LEU A 1019 -7.43 -10.09 -8.18
C LEU A 1019 -7.82 -9.93 -9.64
N GLY A 1020 -8.86 -9.14 -9.92
CA GLY A 1020 -9.34 -8.91 -11.29
C GLY A 1020 -9.73 -10.18 -12.05
N GLY A 1021 -10.20 -11.22 -11.35
CA GLY A 1021 -10.57 -12.52 -11.90
C GLY A 1021 -9.42 -13.53 -12.08
N VAL A 1022 -8.19 -13.16 -11.71
CA VAL A 1022 -6.99 -14.03 -11.79
C VAL A 1022 -6.62 -14.54 -10.41
N THR A 1023 -6.37 -15.85 -10.27
CA THR A 1023 -5.93 -16.46 -9.02
C THR A 1023 -4.54 -15.97 -8.63
N ILE A 1024 -4.38 -15.48 -7.41
CA ILE A 1024 -3.09 -14.99 -6.90
C ILE A 1024 -2.25 -16.18 -6.36
N PRO A 1025 -0.96 -16.25 -6.71
CA PRO A 1025 -0.04 -17.25 -6.18
C PRO A 1025 0.32 -17.00 -4.70
N PHE A 1026 0.97 -17.96 -4.06
CA PHE A 1026 1.42 -17.89 -2.68
C PHE A 1026 2.91 -17.57 -2.60
N THR A 1027 3.31 -16.71 -1.68
CA THR A 1027 4.70 -16.54 -1.28
C THR A 1027 5.07 -17.59 -0.23
N PHE A 1028 6.18 -18.29 -0.44
CA PHE A 1028 6.69 -19.29 0.50
C PHE A 1028 7.47 -18.61 1.63
N LEU A 1029 7.00 -18.66 2.87
CA LEU A 1029 7.71 -18.05 4.02
C LEU A 1029 8.70 -19.01 4.69
N GLY A 1030 8.68 -20.29 4.31
CA GLY A 1030 9.66 -21.26 4.77
C GLY A 1030 9.24 -22.03 6.04
N PRO A 1031 10.21 -22.66 6.72
CA PRO A 1031 9.96 -23.53 7.86
C PRO A 1031 9.64 -22.75 9.14
N MET A 1032 8.75 -23.33 9.94
CA MET A 1032 8.27 -22.80 11.21
C MET A 1032 8.47 -23.76 12.37
N THR A 1033 8.65 -23.20 13.57
CA THR A 1033 8.69 -23.94 14.84
C THR A 1033 7.61 -23.46 15.79
N TYR A 1034 6.93 -24.40 16.44
CA TYR A 1034 5.88 -24.15 17.44
C TYR A 1034 6.39 -23.30 18.62
N VAL A 1035 5.60 -22.32 19.06
CA VAL A 1035 5.87 -21.46 20.23
C VAL A 1035 4.84 -21.72 21.35
N SER A 1036 3.56 -21.51 21.05
CA SER A 1036 2.46 -21.66 22.01
C SER A 1036 1.12 -21.86 21.28
N HIS A 1037 0.08 -22.28 21.99
CA HIS A 1037 -1.28 -22.26 21.45
C HIS A 1037 -2.32 -21.94 22.52
N THR A 1038 -3.50 -21.50 22.07
CA THR A 1038 -4.71 -21.33 22.89
C THR A 1038 -5.92 -21.90 22.15
N GLY A 1039 -6.99 -22.20 22.87
CA GLY A 1039 -8.23 -22.72 22.28
C GLY A 1039 -8.21 -24.23 21.97
N GLU A 1040 -9.36 -24.87 22.17
CA GLU A 1040 -9.50 -26.33 21.99
C GLU A 1040 -10.06 -26.71 20.61
N ARG A 1041 -10.93 -25.87 20.01
CA ARG A 1041 -11.59 -26.16 18.73
C ARG A 1041 -12.16 -24.88 18.09
N PRO A 1042 -11.47 -24.23 17.13
CA PRO A 1042 -10.14 -24.57 16.61
C PRO A 1042 -9.01 -24.22 17.59
N MET A 1043 -7.82 -24.80 17.39
CA MET A 1043 -6.58 -24.34 18.02
C MET A 1043 -6.06 -23.08 17.33
N SER A 1044 -5.67 -22.08 18.11
CA SER A 1044 -4.93 -20.88 17.70
C SER A 1044 -3.47 -21.06 18.06
N ILE A 1045 -2.58 -21.18 17.07
CA ILE A 1045 -1.18 -21.56 17.26
C ILE A 1045 -0.26 -20.40 16.86
N LEU A 1046 0.69 -20.09 17.74
CA LEU A 1046 1.79 -19.18 17.45
C LEU A 1046 3.00 -19.96 16.95
N TRP A 1047 3.49 -19.59 15.77
CA TRP A 1047 4.64 -20.16 15.11
C TRP A 1047 5.77 -19.13 15.01
N ARG A 1048 7.02 -19.59 15.09
CA ARG A 1048 8.23 -18.81 14.79
C ARG A 1048 8.82 -19.26 13.47
N LEU A 1049 9.02 -18.34 12.54
CA LEU A 1049 9.69 -18.58 11.27
C LEU A 1049 11.20 -18.66 11.47
N ARG A 1050 11.85 -19.58 10.76
CA ARG A 1050 13.32 -19.70 10.80
C ARG A 1050 14.02 -18.58 10.03
N ILE A 1051 13.40 -18.11 8.96
CA ILE A 1051 13.87 -16.98 8.17
C ILE A 1051 12.82 -15.87 8.32
N PRO A 1052 13.21 -14.67 8.74
CA PRO A 1052 12.28 -13.55 8.83
C PRO A 1052 11.64 -13.25 7.48
N MET A 1053 10.34 -12.93 7.51
CA MET A 1053 9.56 -12.55 6.33
C MET A 1053 10.18 -11.32 5.65
N PRO A 1054 10.11 -11.23 4.30
CA PRO A 1054 10.35 -9.98 3.60
C PRO A 1054 9.43 -8.88 4.12
N LEU A 1055 9.93 -7.64 4.22
CA LEU A 1055 9.21 -6.57 4.89
C LEU A 1055 7.89 -6.22 4.21
N ASP A 1056 7.86 -6.24 2.88
CA ASP A 1056 6.65 -6.01 2.07
C ASP A 1056 5.58 -7.09 2.36
N VAL A 1057 5.99 -8.36 2.49
CA VAL A 1057 5.10 -9.47 2.86
C VAL A 1057 4.63 -9.33 4.31
N PHE A 1058 5.52 -8.99 5.24
CA PHE A 1058 5.17 -8.73 6.64
C PHE A 1058 4.15 -7.58 6.77
N ARG A 1059 4.32 -6.48 6.03
CA ARG A 1059 3.37 -5.36 6.01
C ARG A 1059 1.97 -5.76 5.57
N VAL A 1060 1.87 -6.74 4.66
CA VAL A 1060 0.57 -7.29 4.21
C VAL A 1060 0.02 -8.31 5.21
N ALA A 1061 0.89 -9.09 5.85
CA ALA A 1061 0.51 -10.18 6.75
C ALA A 1061 0.23 -9.75 8.19
N ARG A 1062 0.78 -8.62 8.64
CA ARG A 1062 0.61 -8.17 10.03
C ARG A 1062 -0.85 -7.84 10.34
N VAL A 1063 -1.30 -8.17 11.55
CA VAL A 1063 -2.45 -7.47 12.12
C VAL A 1063 -2.06 -6.01 12.21
N ALA A 1064 -3.01 -5.11 11.99
CA ALA A 1064 -2.91 -3.70 12.30
C ALA A 1064 -2.57 -3.45 13.79
N ALA A 1065 -1.34 -3.75 14.19
CA ALA A 1065 -0.72 -3.26 15.38
C ALA A 1065 0.20 -2.13 14.92
N GLY A 1066 -0.21 -0.90 15.21
CA GLY A 1066 0.65 0.26 15.06
C GLY A 1066 1.92 0.06 15.87
N ALA A 1067 3.03 -0.08 15.18
CA ALA A 1067 4.39 -0.02 15.72
C ALA A 1067 5.08 1.21 15.11
#